data_AF-A0A8I0VH81-F1
#
_entry.id   AF-A0A8I0VH81-F1
#
_cell.length_a   1.000
_cell.length_b   1.000
_cell.length_c   1.000
_cell.angle_alpha   90.00
_cell.angle_beta   90.00
_cell.angle_gamma   90.00
#
_symmetry.space_group_name_H-M   'P 1'
#
loop_
_entity.id
_entity.type
_entity.pdbx_description
1 polymer ?
#
loop_
_entity_poly.entity_id
_entity_poly.type
_entity_poly.pdbx_seq_one_letter_code
_entity_poly.pdbx_strand_id
1 'polypeptide(L)'
;MGQNRLSLRVWILLLCIGIPNFGSQARAEDSEFVRVGVYQNKPGVFVDAEGEIRGFYVDILKHVAQEEQWTIHFVPGTWDQNLQRLENGSIDLLTGIAYTKERDQIFDFTKQTVFPNWGQVYTLEEDADSVLWLKDRVIAGVKGDVYTHGLEKLLAEFDFPYDMLYTTSYEEVLSRVETGDADAGVIPRSSGMVIEHEYDVYKAPIVCCVVEVRYAVKAGTHAGLIAALDQQLKSLKGDKSSLYYSAMNHWYGGIEQEHFPKWLIWTLAVGAGVLVPMLIGNMVLRKQVKARTLALEKEISVRKHAEIALREAMHNLRTIQVAPGVIWMQIPEAGLYILCGCPGEVVKHLMHRGLIQRTTQNGVTWETGPNVILLSDLLIQNGGFANLAEFPVLQMLYRQGMILPKHPNNTGVKPLLIGRESQVRAQMHYIHRGNYGLLDKGELLVEGVDESTADMMMKIKIKFAFGAIREPSQIIDSLFIDTHPVEIRNGVTVARTALNTYRFSYRGNSQDVDLNLPAGTPYEPPYPLGQHRIPRYHEFAVLHTGQGDGWDRNRPSMSSVILFHGRIYLIDAGPGVLQVLTALGIDISEVNGIFHTHAHDDHFAGLPALIRSDRRMRYFAVPVVRASVVKKFAALMSLDEHQFHHFFAVRDLASGQWNDCDGLLVKPIFSPHPVENTVFMFKAGEGPEEKTYAHWADLSSFKVLDGMVGTEKHDLPLSLVENIKRSYLERANLKKLDIGGGMIHGMAEDFRSDPSDRLILAHIDRKLLPAEMEIGSEAAFGAVDVLIPGEKNLMTDRAFGFIKAFFPHIDEKEITLLVQQAPKVNYNAGTIIHRAQDSCDYLEMVLSGTVAYLESRNGVENHLSIGSFLGGIDFLGLKSEDSWTLRSISDCMVIRLSHANVLAFLEKNNLKRDFVESMRKIRFLRKTWLFGEATTSFTLNRIAHSLTPMMFEVGREMSISDQKSLWVVSGGQVALADEDGRIVDELGDGGVFGEQNFINPSLTGGFARALETTPLFRLDYDDLMNIPIVHWKMLELYDKRWRFKQR
;
A
#
# COMPACT_ATOMS: atom_id res chain seq x y z
N MET A 1 65.02 -30.84 50.64
CA MET A 1 65.24 -32.20 50.12
C MET A 1 63.95 -32.68 49.49
N GLY A 2 64.02 -33.18 48.25
CA GLY A 2 63.03 -34.07 47.63
C GLY A 2 62.05 -33.44 46.63
N GLN A 3 61.68 -34.06 45.50
CA GLN A 3 62.12 -35.27 44.79
C GLN A 3 61.11 -35.51 43.64
N ASN A 4 61.53 -36.16 42.54
CA ASN A 4 60.77 -37.19 41.79
C ASN A 4 59.49 -36.79 41.01
N ARG A 5 59.38 -37.10 39.71
CA ARG A 5 59.02 -38.36 39.00
C ARG A 5 57.51 -38.55 38.75
N LEU A 6 57.25 -39.03 37.51
CA LEU A 6 56.17 -39.90 37.04
C LEU A 6 54.77 -39.32 36.71
N SER A 7 54.28 -39.86 35.59
CA SER A 7 52.97 -39.81 34.95
C SER A 7 51.75 -39.82 35.88
N LEU A 8 50.79 -38.90 35.65
CA LEU A 8 49.36 -39.18 35.45
C LEU A 8 48.59 -37.85 35.27
N ARG A 9 47.75 -37.78 34.23
CA ARG A 9 46.47 -37.05 34.13
C ARG A 9 46.44 -35.50 34.25
N VAL A 10 45.65 -34.90 33.33
CA VAL A 10 44.76 -33.73 33.53
C VAL A 10 45.37 -32.31 33.50
N TRP A 11 44.88 -31.51 32.54
CA TRP A 11 44.54 -30.06 32.53
C TRP A 11 45.54 -28.93 32.95
N ILE A 12 45.39 -27.78 32.23
CA ILE A 12 45.31 -26.38 32.73
C ILE A 12 46.56 -25.53 33.12
N LEU A 13 46.49 -24.26 32.62
CA LEU A 13 46.94 -22.95 33.14
C LEU A 13 48.42 -22.48 33.06
N LEU A 14 48.55 -21.34 32.36
CA LEU A 14 49.01 -19.99 32.79
C LEU A 14 50.37 -19.72 33.46
N LEU A 15 50.75 -18.43 33.26
CA LEU A 15 51.50 -17.53 34.14
C LEU A 15 53.04 -17.72 34.09
N CYS A 16 53.91 -16.69 34.03
CA CYS A 16 53.78 -15.24 34.10
C CYS A 16 55.18 -14.56 34.03
N ILE A 17 55.20 -13.21 33.94
CA ILE A 17 56.24 -12.25 34.40
C ILE A 17 57.51 -12.10 33.51
N GLY A 18 58.06 -10.92 33.19
CA GLY A 18 57.84 -9.51 33.60
C GLY A 18 58.73 -8.58 32.73
N ILE A 19 58.52 -7.26 32.66
CA ILE A 19 59.20 -6.13 33.38
C ILE A 19 59.16 -4.92 32.36
N PRO A 20 59.37 -3.58 32.63
CA PRO A 20 59.16 -2.66 33.77
C PRO A 20 58.37 -1.35 33.46
N ASN A 21 58.12 -0.57 34.53
CA ASN A 21 57.81 0.86 34.67
C ASN A 21 58.23 1.86 33.58
N PHE A 22 57.33 2.81 33.28
CA PHE A 22 57.61 4.26 33.25
C PHE A 22 56.38 5.05 33.72
N GLY A 23 56.57 5.95 34.68
CA GLY A 23 55.49 6.72 35.31
C GLY A 23 54.96 7.88 34.47
N SER A 24 53.71 8.24 34.75
CA SER A 24 53.19 9.59 34.50
C SER A 24 52.47 10.07 35.75
N GLN A 25 52.80 11.29 36.15
CA GLN A 25 52.29 12.02 37.30
C GLN A 25 50.76 11.94 37.38
N ALA A 26 50.27 11.59 38.57
CA ALA A 26 48.89 11.82 38.97
C ALA A 26 48.64 13.34 38.96
N ARG A 27 47.86 13.78 37.98
CA ARG A 27 47.08 15.00 38.09
C ARG A 27 45.84 14.58 38.89
N ALA A 28 45.70 15.08 40.12
CA ALA A 28 44.41 15.02 40.80
C ALA A 28 43.47 15.92 39.99
N GLU A 29 42.73 15.33 39.06
CA GLU A 29 41.57 15.96 38.45
C GLU A 29 40.40 15.75 39.42
N ASP A 30 39.79 16.85 39.85
CA ASP A 30 38.61 16.84 40.70
C ASP A 30 37.52 16.00 40.01
N SER A 31 37.26 14.78 40.51
CA SER A 31 36.14 13.96 40.05
C SER A 31 34.85 14.74 40.31
N GLU A 32 34.08 14.99 39.25
CA GLU A 32 32.80 15.69 39.37
C GLU A 32 31.86 14.84 40.24
N PHE A 33 31.46 15.40 41.37
CA PHE A 33 30.63 14.72 42.36
C PHE A 33 29.15 14.95 42.05
N VAL A 34 28.38 13.88 41.84
CA VAL A 34 27.00 13.96 41.35
C VAL A 34 26.04 13.32 42.35
N ARG A 35 25.15 14.13 42.94
CA ARG A 35 24.12 13.66 43.86
C ARG A 35 22.89 13.19 43.08
N VAL A 36 22.56 11.90 43.16
CA VAL A 36 21.51 11.27 42.34
C VAL A 36 20.35 10.82 43.21
N GLY A 37 19.15 11.38 43.01
CA GLY A 37 17.95 10.92 43.70
C GLY A 37 17.51 9.54 43.23
N VAL A 38 17.19 8.63 44.16
CA VAL A 38 16.65 7.28 43.86
C VAL A 38 15.43 6.97 44.73
N TYR A 39 14.47 6.25 44.17
CA TYR A 39 13.18 5.92 44.78
C TYR A 39 12.78 4.49 44.40
N GLN A 40 11.73 3.96 45.01
CA GLN A 40 11.29 2.59 44.80
C GLN A 40 10.42 2.46 43.53
N ASN A 41 11.00 1.94 42.44
CA ASN A 41 10.33 1.73 41.15
C ASN A 41 10.96 0.55 40.39
N LYS A 42 10.69 -0.67 40.86
CA LYS A 42 11.22 -1.90 40.26
C LYS A 42 10.67 -2.12 38.84
N PRO A 43 11.49 -2.62 37.90
CA PRO A 43 12.93 -2.90 37.99
C PRO A 43 13.83 -1.71 37.55
N GLY A 44 13.26 -0.54 37.30
CA GLY A 44 13.97 0.61 36.71
C GLY A 44 14.98 1.27 37.66
N VAL A 45 14.57 1.54 38.90
CA VAL A 45 15.42 2.03 39.99
C VAL A 45 14.79 1.62 41.31
N PHE A 46 15.56 1.04 42.22
CA PHE A 46 15.07 0.64 43.54
C PHE A 46 16.21 0.38 44.52
N VAL A 47 15.86 0.35 45.81
CA VAL A 47 16.72 -0.19 46.86
C VAL A 47 16.28 -1.63 47.10
N ASP A 48 17.23 -2.57 47.03
CA ASP A 48 16.96 -3.99 47.31
C ASP A 48 16.89 -4.28 48.83
N ALA A 49 16.63 -5.54 49.19
CA ALA A 49 16.48 -5.95 50.59
C ALA A 49 17.80 -5.84 51.37
N GLU A 50 18.93 -5.88 50.67
CA GLU A 50 20.28 -5.77 51.20
C GLU A 50 20.73 -4.30 51.34
N GLY A 51 19.91 -3.34 50.91
CA GLY A 51 20.19 -1.90 50.99
C GLY A 51 20.99 -1.34 49.79
N GLU A 52 21.21 -2.15 48.75
CA GLU A 52 21.94 -1.76 47.55
C GLU A 52 21.02 -1.14 46.50
N ILE A 53 21.55 -0.16 45.77
CA ILE A 53 20.79 0.57 44.74
C ILE A 53 21.02 -0.09 43.40
N ARG A 54 19.91 -0.59 42.82
CA ARG A 54 19.90 -1.37 41.59
C ARG A 54 18.80 -0.90 40.64
N GLY A 55 18.88 -1.39 39.42
CA GLY A 55 17.86 -1.22 38.40
C GLY A 55 18.44 -0.74 37.08
N PHE A 56 17.63 -0.86 36.03
CA PHE A 56 18.04 -0.57 34.67
C PHE A 56 18.62 0.85 34.49
N TYR A 57 17.98 1.88 35.06
CA TYR A 57 18.48 3.25 34.96
C TYR A 57 19.76 3.45 35.77
N VAL A 58 19.93 2.70 36.86
CA VAL A 58 21.13 2.77 37.71
C VAL A 58 22.34 2.17 36.98
N ASP A 59 22.16 1.06 36.27
CA ASP A 59 23.26 0.39 35.56
C ASP A 59 23.81 1.26 34.42
N ILE A 60 22.92 1.91 33.67
CA ILE A 60 23.32 2.86 32.63
C ILE A 60 24.07 4.04 33.27
N LEU A 61 23.53 4.62 34.34
CA LEU A 61 24.14 5.77 35.00
C LEU A 61 25.51 5.45 35.60
N LYS A 62 25.68 4.27 36.21
CA LYS A 62 26.98 3.79 36.73
C LYS A 62 28.02 3.65 35.62
N HIS A 63 27.62 3.16 34.45
CA HIS A 63 28.52 3.07 33.31
C HIS A 63 28.91 4.46 32.78
N VAL A 64 27.95 5.37 32.63
CA VAL A 64 28.25 6.75 32.22
C VAL A 64 29.20 7.41 33.22
N ALA A 65 28.99 7.25 34.52
CA ALA A 65 29.89 7.79 35.53
C ALA A 65 31.31 7.19 35.49
N GLN A 66 31.47 5.93 35.06
CA GLN A 66 32.79 5.34 34.87
C GLN A 66 33.52 5.95 33.66
N GLU A 67 32.82 6.14 32.55
CA GLU A 67 33.38 6.73 31.32
C GLU A 67 33.71 8.22 31.51
N GLU A 68 32.85 8.95 32.22
CA GLU A 68 32.99 10.40 32.48
C GLU A 68 33.74 10.69 33.80
N GLN A 69 34.23 9.67 34.50
CA GLN A 69 34.98 9.77 35.76
C GLN A 69 34.25 10.52 36.90
N TRP A 70 32.92 10.39 36.95
CA TRP A 70 32.07 10.96 38.01
C TRP A 70 32.05 10.09 39.27
N THR A 71 31.99 10.74 40.42
CA THR A 71 31.69 10.06 41.69
C THR A 71 30.20 10.25 42.00
N ILE A 72 29.41 9.18 41.87
CA ILE A 72 27.97 9.22 42.17
C ILE A 72 27.73 9.03 43.67
N HIS A 73 26.93 9.92 44.26
CA HIS A 73 26.34 9.73 45.57
C HIS A 73 24.83 9.62 45.45
N PHE A 74 24.30 8.41 45.62
CA PHE A 74 22.87 8.22 45.58
C PHE A 74 22.19 8.74 46.86
N VAL A 75 21.03 9.36 46.70
CA VAL A 75 20.22 9.94 47.77
C VAL A 75 18.84 9.26 47.75
N PRO A 76 18.63 8.22 48.58
CA PRO A 76 17.33 7.57 48.69
C PRO A 76 16.24 8.51 49.22
N GLY A 77 15.03 8.35 48.72
CA GLY A 77 13.85 9.11 49.16
C GLY A 77 12.59 8.62 48.47
N THR A 78 11.43 9.14 48.89
CA THR A 78 10.20 8.94 48.12
C THR A 78 10.27 9.73 46.81
N TRP A 79 9.39 9.39 45.86
CA TRP A 79 9.27 10.11 44.59
C TRP A 79 9.12 11.63 44.81
N ASP A 80 8.15 12.05 45.63
CA ASP A 80 7.88 13.46 45.90
C ASP A 80 9.05 14.17 46.59
N GLN A 81 9.71 13.49 47.54
CA GLN A 81 10.89 14.03 48.22
C GLN A 81 12.03 14.29 47.23
N ASN A 82 12.29 13.35 46.32
CA ASN A 82 13.35 13.51 45.33
C ASN A 82 13.00 14.55 44.26
N LEU A 83 11.73 14.66 43.87
CA LEU A 83 11.27 15.72 42.96
C LEU A 83 11.48 17.10 43.60
N GLN A 84 11.10 17.29 44.86
CA GLN A 84 11.34 18.53 45.61
C GLN A 84 12.84 18.81 45.80
N ARG A 85 13.64 17.78 46.08
CA ARG A 85 15.10 17.90 46.19
C ARG A 85 15.75 18.31 44.87
N LEU A 86 15.21 17.87 43.73
CA LEU A 86 15.70 18.27 42.42
C LEU A 86 15.36 19.74 42.17
N GLU A 87 14.10 20.13 42.42
CA GLU A 87 13.62 21.50 42.23
C GLU A 87 14.38 22.51 43.10
N ASN A 88 14.69 22.15 44.35
CA ASN A 88 15.45 23.01 45.26
C ASN A 88 16.98 22.92 45.09
N GLY A 89 17.49 21.99 44.25
CA GLY A 89 18.93 21.82 43.98
C GLY A 89 19.72 21.04 45.05
N SER A 90 19.03 20.32 45.93
CA SER A 90 19.65 19.43 46.93
C SER A 90 20.14 18.10 46.35
N ILE A 91 19.64 17.72 45.17
CA ILE A 91 20.24 16.68 44.31
C ILE A 91 20.52 17.30 42.93
N ASP A 92 21.53 16.77 42.24
CA ASP A 92 21.98 17.29 40.95
C ASP A 92 21.25 16.59 39.79
N LEU A 93 20.89 15.31 39.97
CA LEU A 93 20.25 14.48 38.96
C LEU A 93 19.14 13.62 39.58
N LEU A 94 18.01 13.46 38.87
CA LEU A 94 17.00 12.45 39.17
C LEU A 94 16.93 11.43 38.04
N THR A 95 16.99 10.16 38.42
CA THR A 95 16.91 9.03 37.48
C THR A 95 15.48 8.58 37.26
N GLY A 96 15.13 8.14 36.05
CA GLY A 96 13.87 7.45 35.80
C GLY A 96 12.62 8.34 35.77
N ILE A 97 12.73 9.62 35.42
CA ILE A 97 11.59 10.55 35.40
C ILE A 97 10.86 10.55 34.05
N ALA A 98 9.54 10.42 34.10
CA ALA A 98 8.69 10.58 32.92
C ALA A 98 8.67 12.05 32.46
N TYR A 99 8.99 12.26 31.19
CA TYR A 99 8.93 13.58 30.55
C TYR A 99 7.50 14.05 30.39
N THR A 100 7.20 15.26 30.87
CA THR A 100 5.92 15.95 30.62
C THR A 100 6.20 17.43 30.34
N LYS A 101 5.28 18.10 29.64
CA LYS A 101 5.45 19.53 29.29
C LYS A 101 5.48 20.43 30.52
N GLU A 102 4.78 20.05 31.57
CA GLU A 102 4.74 20.77 32.85
C GLU A 102 6.09 20.67 33.56
N ARG A 103 6.73 19.49 33.51
CA ARG A 103 8.05 19.25 34.12
C ARG A 103 9.20 19.86 33.33
N ASP A 104 9.09 19.92 32.00
CA ASP A 104 10.08 20.57 31.13
C ASP A 104 10.22 22.09 31.39
N GLN A 105 9.21 22.71 32.04
CA GLN A 105 9.30 24.11 32.47
C GLN A 105 10.18 24.32 33.71
N ILE A 106 10.41 23.26 34.50
CA ILE A 106 11.10 23.31 35.80
C ILE A 106 12.38 22.46 35.83
N PHE A 107 12.54 21.52 34.91
CA PHE A 107 13.69 20.62 34.79
C PHE A 107 14.21 20.55 33.35
N ASP A 108 15.52 20.41 33.20
CA ASP A 108 16.15 20.09 31.91
C ASP A 108 16.34 18.57 31.80
N PHE A 109 15.92 18.01 30.67
CA PHE A 109 15.97 16.57 30.42
C PHE A 109 17.03 16.17 29.40
N THR A 110 17.47 14.91 29.46
CA THR A 110 18.23 14.30 28.37
C THR A 110 17.42 14.28 27.08
N LYS A 111 18.03 14.60 25.94
CA LYS A 111 17.38 14.52 24.62
C LYS A 111 17.20 13.07 24.19
N GLN A 112 18.10 12.18 24.61
CA GLN A 112 17.96 10.75 24.44
C GLN A 112 16.99 10.22 25.49
N THR A 113 15.91 9.61 25.03
CA THR A 113 15.01 8.82 25.87
C THR A 113 15.76 7.62 26.40
N VAL A 114 15.72 7.36 27.71
CA VAL A 114 16.39 6.20 28.33
C VAL A 114 15.56 4.95 28.06
N PHE A 115 14.27 4.99 28.39
CA PHE A 115 13.34 3.89 28.14
C PHE A 115 11.94 4.42 27.78
N PRO A 116 11.32 3.98 26.67
CA PRO A 116 9.91 4.29 26.41
C PRO A 116 9.01 3.39 27.27
N ASN A 117 8.02 3.98 27.93
CA ASN A 117 7.09 3.25 28.79
C ASN A 117 5.65 3.74 28.58
N TRP A 118 4.67 2.99 29.05
CA TRP A 118 3.25 3.36 28.99
C TRP A 118 2.47 2.67 30.10
N GLY A 119 1.28 3.19 30.39
CA GLY A 119 0.33 2.57 31.30
C GLY A 119 -0.35 1.39 30.60
N GLN A 120 -0.28 0.23 31.23
CA GLN A 120 -0.91 -1.01 30.81
C GLN A 120 -2.04 -1.32 31.78
N VAL A 121 -3.24 -1.56 31.24
CA VAL A 121 -4.39 -1.98 32.05
C VAL A 121 -4.42 -3.50 32.19
N TYR A 122 -4.73 -3.97 33.38
CA TYR A 122 -4.95 -5.37 33.73
C TYR A 122 -6.37 -5.54 34.27
N THR A 123 -7.00 -6.66 33.95
CA THR A 123 -8.40 -6.99 34.30
C THR A 123 -8.50 -8.47 34.67
N LEU A 124 -9.65 -8.91 35.20
CA LEU A 124 -9.97 -10.35 35.30
C LEU A 124 -10.73 -10.85 34.06
N GLU A 125 -11.38 -9.96 33.30
CA GLU A 125 -12.20 -10.29 32.14
C GLU A 125 -11.39 -10.13 30.83
N GLU A 126 -11.41 -11.16 29.96
CA GLU A 126 -10.71 -11.16 28.67
C GLU A 126 -11.38 -10.31 27.58
N ASP A 127 -12.62 -9.85 27.81
CA ASP A 127 -13.40 -9.06 26.85
C ASP A 127 -13.17 -7.54 26.96
N ALA A 128 -12.26 -7.11 27.84
CA ALA A 128 -11.82 -5.73 28.01
C ALA A 128 -10.99 -5.24 26.80
N ASP A 129 -11.63 -5.07 25.65
CA ASP A 129 -10.99 -4.83 24.35
C ASP A 129 -10.66 -3.35 24.05
N SER A 130 -11.21 -2.42 24.82
CA SER A 130 -11.15 -0.99 24.56
C SER A 130 -11.39 -0.15 25.81
N VAL A 131 -10.94 1.11 25.79
CA VAL A 131 -11.14 2.06 26.91
C VAL A 131 -12.62 2.25 27.29
N LEU A 132 -13.55 1.99 26.36
CA LEU A 132 -15.00 2.02 26.59
C LEU A 132 -15.45 1.01 27.66
N TRP A 133 -14.75 -0.12 27.79
CA TRP A 133 -15.06 -1.16 28.77
C TRP A 133 -14.87 -0.68 30.22
N LEU A 134 -14.00 0.32 30.43
CA LEU A 134 -13.72 0.90 31.75
C LEU A 134 -14.83 1.81 32.29
N LYS A 135 -15.89 2.05 31.51
CA LYS A 135 -17.02 2.88 31.93
C LYS A 135 -17.80 2.21 33.06
N ASP A 136 -18.13 2.98 34.10
CA ASP A 136 -18.87 2.54 35.29
C ASP A 136 -18.14 1.43 36.09
N ARG A 137 -16.81 1.37 35.99
CA ARG A 137 -15.96 0.37 36.66
C ARG A 137 -15.09 0.96 37.77
N VAL A 138 -14.67 0.12 38.71
CA VAL A 138 -13.69 0.45 39.75
C VAL A 138 -12.28 0.20 39.22
N ILE A 139 -11.46 1.25 39.21
CA ILE A 139 -10.11 1.21 38.65
C ILE A 139 -9.08 1.42 39.75
N ALA A 140 -8.19 0.45 39.94
CA ALA A 140 -7.06 0.55 40.84
C ALA A 140 -5.86 1.26 40.17
N GLY A 141 -5.22 2.16 40.90
CA GLY A 141 -4.02 2.84 40.44
C GLY A 141 -3.23 3.47 41.59
N VAL A 142 -1.92 3.63 41.42
CA VAL A 142 -1.08 4.24 42.45
C VAL A 142 -1.36 5.74 42.52
N LYS A 143 -1.55 6.28 43.73
CA LYS A 143 -1.85 7.70 43.93
C LYS A 143 -0.70 8.59 43.45
N GLY A 144 -1.01 9.57 42.59
CA GLY A 144 -0.03 10.53 42.08
C GLY A 144 0.92 9.97 41.01
N ASP A 145 0.72 8.72 40.58
CA ASP A 145 1.47 8.13 39.48
C ASP A 145 1.03 8.70 38.12
N VAL A 146 1.99 8.81 37.19
CA VAL A 146 1.79 9.40 35.86
C VAL A 146 0.86 8.55 35.00
N TYR A 147 0.85 7.23 35.18
CA TYR A 147 0.00 6.32 34.40
C TYR A 147 -1.42 6.33 34.95
N THR A 148 -1.59 6.35 36.27
CA THR A 148 -2.90 6.57 36.91
C THR A 148 -3.53 7.89 36.46
N HIS A 149 -2.82 9.00 36.62
CA HIS A 149 -3.35 10.32 36.25
C HIS A 149 -3.63 10.43 34.75
N GLY A 150 -2.77 9.82 33.94
CA GLY A 150 -2.95 9.80 32.52
C GLY A 150 -4.19 8.99 32.10
N LEU A 151 -4.47 7.86 32.75
CA LEU A 151 -5.71 7.10 32.52
C LEU A 151 -6.94 7.90 32.96
N GLU A 152 -6.89 8.57 34.12
CA GLU A 152 -7.97 9.47 34.58
C GLU A 152 -8.26 10.57 33.56
N LYS A 153 -7.21 11.19 33.01
CA LYS A 153 -7.37 12.22 31.96
C LYS A 153 -7.99 11.64 30.69
N LEU A 154 -7.57 10.44 30.27
CA LEU A 154 -8.14 9.76 29.12
C LEU A 154 -9.64 9.49 29.35
N LEU A 155 -10.03 8.97 30.52
CA LEU A 155 -11.43 8.69 30.85
C LEU A 155 -12.27 9.98 30.95
N ALA A 156 -11.69 11.07 31.47
CA ALA A 156 -12.34 12.38 31.52
C ALA A 156 -12.58 12.98 30.12
N GLU A 157 -11.68 12.77 29.15
CA GLU A 157 -11.88 13.21 27.75
C GLU A 157 -13.08 12.52 27.08
N PHE A 158 -13.46 11.32 27.54
CA PHE A 158 -14.62 10.57 27.06
C PHE A 158 -15.89 10.77 27.91
N ASP A 159 -15.83 11.58 28.96
CA ASP A 159 -16.94 11.83 29.89
C ASP A 159 -17.46 10.52 30.54
N PHE A 160 -16.57 9.56 30.80
CA PHE A 160 -16.92 8.29 31.42
C PHE A 160 -16.97 8.41 32.94
N PRO A 161 -18.08 8.02 33.59
CA PRO A 161 -18.08 7.77 35.04
C PRO A 161 -17.16 6.58 35.37
N TYR A 162 -16.36 6.70 36.41
CA TYR A 162 -15.51 5.65 36.97
C TYR A 162 -15.24 5.92 38.46
N ASP A 163 -14.91 4.87 39.22
CA ASP A 163 -14.51 4.98 40.62
C ASP A 163 -13.03 4.64 40.77
N MET A 164 -12.24 5.50 41.41
CA MET A 164 -10.81 5.26 41.64
C MET A 164 -10.54 4.60 42.99
N LEU A 165 -9.85 3.47 42.96
CA LEU A 165 -9.25 2.84 44.12
C LEU A 165 -7.74 3.15 44.15
N TYR A 166 -7.35 4.16 44.92
CA TYR A 166 -5.94 4.53 45.02
C TYR A 166 -5.15 3.58 45.93
N THR A 167 -4.04 3.05 45.42
CA THR A 167 -3.12 2.16 46.13
C THR A 167 -1.77 2.83 46.40
N THR A 168 -0.90 2.12 47.12
CA THR A 168 0.45 2.58 47.48
C THR A 168 1.58 1.94 46.69
N SER A 169 1.33 0.83 45.98
CA SER A 169 2.31 0.16 45.10
C SER A 169 1.65 -0.53 43.90
N TYR A 170 2.45 -0.89 42.89
CA TYR A 170 1.97 -1.61 41.70
C TYR A 170 1.54 -3.05 42.00
N GLU A 171 2.22 -3.71 42.94
CA GLU A 171 1.84 -5.02 43.47
C GLU A 171 0.46 -4.96 44.13
N GLU A 172 0.17 -3.89 44.88
CA GLU A 172 -1.16 -3.68 45.45
C GLU A 172 -2.21 -3.47 44.35
N VAL A 173 -1.89 -2.76 43.25
CA VAL A 173 -2.83 -2.61 42.11
C VAL A 173 -3.23 -3.97 41.55
N LEU A 174 -2.26 -4.83 41.20
CA LEU A 174 -2.57 -6.15 40.65
C LEU A 174 -3.28 -7.05 41.66
N SER A 175 -2.90 -6.99 42.94
CA SER A 175 -3.58 -7.73 44.00
C SER A 175 -5.05 -7.31 44.18
N ARG A 176 -5.37 -6.01 44.04
CA ARG A 176 -6.77 -5.53 44.08
C ARG A 176 -7.60 -6.00 42.88
N VAL A 177 -6.97 -6.13 41.71
CA VAL A 177 -7.63 -6.71 40.53
C VAL A 177 -7.87 -8.20 40.73
N GLU A 178 -6.84 -8.95 41.16
CA GLU A 178 -6.93 -10.40 41.40
C GLU A 178 -7.98 -10.77 42.45
N THR A 179 -8.08 -9.98 43.52
CA THR A 179 -9.07 -10.18 44.59
C THR A 179 -10.49 -9.73 44.22
N GLY A 180 -10.66 -9.04 43.08
CA GLY A 180 -11.94 -8.49 42.63
C GLY A 180 -12.37 -7.21 43.37
N ASP A 181 -11.49 -6.60 44.16
CA ASP A 181 -11.71 -5.29 44.80
C ASP A 181 -11.73 -4.14 43.78
N ALA A 182 -11.12 -4.34 42.60
CA ALA A 182 -11.19 -3.45 41.45
C ALA A 182 -11.42 -4.26 40.16
N ASP A 183 -12.23 -3.74 39.24
CA ASP A 183 -12.50 -4.37 37.93
C ASP A 183 -11.29 -4.27 36.98
N ALA A 184 -10.49 -3.22 37.12
CA ALA A 184 -9.30 -2.97 36.32
C ALA A 184 -8.19 -2.32 37.16
N GLY A 185 -6.94 -2.48 36.74
CA GLY A 185 -5.78 -1.87 37.38
C GLY A 185 -4.81 -1.33 36.35
N VAL A 186 -4.26 -0.13 36.57
CA VAL A 186 -3.26 0.47 35.69
C VAL A 186 -1.88 0.49 36.34
N ILE A 187 -0.90 -0.10 35.67
CA ILE A 187 0.52 -0.06 36.07
C ILE A 187 1.40 0.18 34.84
N PRO A 188 2.63 0.70 34.99
CA PRO A 188 3.55 0.79 33.86
C PRO A 188 3.89 -0.59 33.29
N ARG A 189 3.96 -0.68 31.96
CA ARG A 189 4.41 -1.90 31.26
C ARG A 189 5.73 -2.43 31.81
N SER A 190 6.68 -1.54 32.13
CA SER A 190 7.97 -1.93 32.68
C SER A 190 7.87 -2.78 33.94
N SER A 191 6.93 -2.46 34.82
CA SER A 191 6.72 -3.19 36.08
C SER A 191 5.88 -4.42 35.81
N GLY A 192 4.84 -4.30 34.98
CA GLY A 192 4.05 -5.44 34.51
C GLY A 192 4.89 -6.60 33.96
N MET A 193 5.89 -6.32 33.09
CA MET A 193 6.81 -7.33 32.56
C MET A 193 7.56 -8.14 33.63
N VAL A 194 7.68 -7.61 34.86
CA VAL A 194 8.36 -8.28 35.97
C VAL A 194 7.38 -8.91 36.94
N ILE A 195 6.28 -8.25 37.31
CA ILE A 195 5.41 -8.73 38.40
C ILE A 195 4.13 -9.43 37.91
N GLU A 196 3.74 -9.28 36.64
CA GLU A 196 2.44 -9.79 36.17
C GLU A 196 2.29 -11.31 36.28
N HIS A 197 3.39 -12.06 36.18
CA HIS A 197 3.38 -13.52 36.29
C HIS A 197 3.14 -14.03 37.72
N GLU A 198 3.16 -13.14 38.72
CA GLU A 198 2.88 -13.46 40.11
C GLU A 198 1.37 -13.37 40.45
N TYR A 199 0.54 -12.88 39.52
CA TYR A 199 -0.90 -12.63 39.73
C TYR A 199 -1.74 -13.24 38.60
N ASP A 200 -2.94 -13.75 38.92
CA ASP A 200 -3.89 -14.29 37.94
C ASP A 200 -4.75 -13.18 37.32
N VAL A 201 -4.11 -12.36 36.47
CA VAL A 201 -4.73 -11.19 35.83
C VAL A 201 -4.49 -11.20 34.32
N TYR A 202 -5.50 -10.80 33.56
CA TYR A 202 -5.41 -10.62 32.12
C TYR A 202 -4.84 -9.26 31.76
N LYS A 203 -3.94 -9.22 30.77
CA LYS A 203 -3.41 -7.98 30.21
C LYS A 203 -4.34 -7.49 29.09
N ALA A 204 -5.25 -6.58 29.43
CA ALA A 204 -6.17 -5.99 28.47
C ALA A 204 -5.42 -5.23 27.35
N PRO A 205 -5.88 -5.23 26.08
CA PRO A 205 -5.31 -4.41 25.01
C PRO A 205 -5.54 -2.89 25.17
N ILE A 206 -5.73 -2.41 26.41
CA ILE A 206 -5.92 -1.00 26.76
C ILE A 206 -4.58 -0.45 27.25
N VAL A 207 -4.00 0.43 26.43
CA VAL A 207 -2.78 1.16 26.73
C VAL A 207 -3.10 2.64 26.83
N CYS A 208 -2.54 3.31 27.83
CA CYS A 208 -2.63 4.75 27.98
C CYS A 208 -1.24 5.36 28.18
N CYS A 209 -1.11 6.64 27.84
CA CYS A 209 -0.06 7.50 28.40
C CYS A 209 1.36 7.00 28.10
N VAL A 210 1.70 6.99 26.81
CA VAL A 210 3.06 6.75 26.36
C VAL A 210 3.95 7.89 26.84
N VAL A 211 4.96 7.55 27.64
CA VAL A 211 5.91 8.50 28.21
C VAL A 211 7.34 8.10 27.88
N GLU A 212 8.16 9.13 27.70
CA GLU A 212 9.60 8.97 27.58
C GLU A 212 10.23 9.09 28.97
N VAL A 213 10.80 7.99 29.47
CA VAL A 213 11.55 8.03 30.73
C VAL A 213 12.96 8.53 30.45
N ARG A 214 13.37 9.58 31.15
CA ARG A 214 14.61 10.33 30.93
C ARG A 214 15.33 10.59 32.26
N TYR A 215 16.57 11.07 32.18
CA TYR A 215 17.22 11.71 33.33
C TYR A 215 16.87 13.20 33.32
N ALA A 216 16.78 13.80 34.50
CA ALA A 216 16.54 15.23 34.63
C ALA A 216 17.45 15.91 35.65
N VAL A 217 17.80 17.15 35.35
CA VAL A 217 18.48 18.09 36.24
C VAL A 217 17.58 19.31 36.46
N LYS A 218 17.90 20.16 37.43
CA LYS A 218 17.19 21.44 37.60
C LYS A 218 17.38 22.33 36.36
N ALA A 219 16.31 22.95 35.88
CA ALA A 219 16.38 23.78 34.67
C ALA A 219 17.45 24.87 34.77
N GLY A 220 18.24 25.03 33.70
CA GLY A 220 19.35 25.99 33.62
C GLY A 220 20.61 25.59 34.40
N THR A 221 20.68 24.37 34.93
CA THR A 221 21.85 23.86 35.68
C THR A 221 22.39 22.58 35.06
N HIS A 222 23.63 22.19 35.38
CA HIS A 222 24.22 20.89 35.02
C HIS A 222 24.10 20.47 33.53
N ALA A 223 24.14 21.43 32.60
CA ALA A 223 24.04 21.16 31.16
C ALA A 223 25.13 20.20 30.64
N GLY A 224 26.31 20.20 31.26
CA GLY A 224 27.40 19.25 30.98
C GLY A 224 27.00 17.80 31.28
N LEU A 225 26.35 17.55 32.42
CA LEU A 225 25.84 16.23 32.78
C LEU A 225 24.81 15.71 31.77
N ILE A 226 23.89 16.57 31.34
CA ILE A 226 22.89 16.21 30.32
C ILE A 226 23.55 15.88 28.99
N ALA A 227 24.52 16.68 28.53
CA ALA A 227 25.21 16.45 27.28
C ALA A 227 26.03 15.15 27.28
N ALA A 228 26.72 14.85 28.38
CA ALA A 228 27.48 13.61 28.55
C ALA A 228 26.56 12.39 28.58
N LEU A 229 25.46 12.45 29.34
CA LEU A 229 24.43 11.40 29.36
C LEU A 229 23.85 11.16 27.96
N ASP A 230 23.54 12.22 27.20
CA ASP A 230 23.03 12.11 25.82
C ASP A 230 24.03 11.46 24.87
N GLN A 231 25.32 11.83 24.96
CA GLN A 231 26.36 11.26 24.13
C GLN A 231 26.57 9.76 24.41
N GLN A 232 26.65 9.39 25.68
CA GLN A 232 26.85 8.00 26.08
C GLN A 232 25.61 7.13 25.81
N LEU A 233 24.40 7.64 26.09
CA LEU A 233 23.16 6.94 25.73
C LEU A 233 23.07 6.70 24.22
N LYS A 234 23.45 7.69 23.40
CA LYS A 234 23.48 7.53 21.94
C LYS A 234 24.52 6.49 21.50
N SER A 235 25.69 6.45 22.12
CA SER A 235 26.73 5.46 21.87
C SER A 235 26.26 4.05 22.22
N LEU A 236 25.75 3.86 23.44
CA LEU A 236 25.24 2.58 23.93
C LEU A 236 24.06 2.06 23.10
N LYS A 237 23.12 2.92 22.72
CA LYS A 237 21.98 2.50 21.87
C LYS A 237 22.39 2.18 20.42
N GLY A 238 23.52 2.70 19.97
CA GLY A 238 24.07 2.41 18.63
C GLY A 238 24.71 1.02 18.51
N ASP A 239 25.13 0.42 19.62
CA ASP A 239 25.76 -0.90 19.68
C ASP A 239 24.84 -1.93 20.36
N LYS A 240 24.38 -2.93 19.60
CA LYS A 240 23.50 -4.01 20.11
C LYS A 240 24.17 -4.94 21.12
N SER A 241 25.49 -4.91 21.23
CA SER A 241 26.27 -5.66 22.22
C SER A 241 26.60 -4.84 23.47
N SER A 242 26.13 -3.58 23.54
CA SER A 242 26.42 -2.68 24.64
C SER A 242 25.75 -3.08 25.95
N LEU A 243 26.23 -2.46 27.04
CA LEU A 243 25.62 -2.59 28.36
C LEU A 243 24.13 -2.26 28.36
N TYR A 244 23.66 -1.33 27.51
CA TYR A 244 22.25 -0.97 27.46
C TYR A 244 21.37 -2.17 27.13
N TYR A 245 21.73 -2.98 26.12
CA TYR A 245 20.94 -4.13 25.72
C TYR A 245 21.11 -5.32 26.67
N SER A 246 22.29 -5.51 27.27
CA SER A 246 22.48 -6.56 28.28
C SER A 246 21.74 -6.25 29.57
N ALA A 247 21.77 -5.00 30.05
CA ALA A 247 20.97 -4.54 31.18
C ALA A 247 19.47 -4.59 30.88
N MET A 248 19.05 -4.23 29.66
CA MET A 248 17.66 -4.36 29.23
C MET A 248 17.17 -5.80 29.34
N ASN A 249 17.95 -6.74 28.82
CA ASN A 249 17.61 -8.16 28.87
C ASN A 249 17.68 -8.72 30.30
N HIS A 250 18.60 -8.23 31.13
CA HIS A 250 18.71 -8.65 32.53
C HIS A 250 17.50 -8.20 33.36
N TRP A 251 17.05 -6.95 33.19
CA TRP A 251 15.99 -6.36 34.01
C TRP A 251 14.57 -6.58 33.46
N TYR A 252 14.43 -6.82 32.15
CA TYR A 252 13.12 -6.93 31.48
C TYR A 252 12.98 -8.17 30.57
N GLY A 253 14.02 -9.00 30.42
CA GLY A 253 14.03 -10.15 29.49
C GLY A 253 13.45 -11.41 30.12
N GLY A 254 12.14 -11.61 29.96
CA GLY A 254 11.42 -12.83 30.36
C GLY A 254 11.22 -13.85 29.24
N ILE A 255 12.28 -14.20 28.47
CA ILE A 255 12.19 -15.23 27.41
C ILE A 255 13.31 -16.27 27.58
N GLU A 256 12.91 -17.54 27.74
CA GLU A 256 13.80 -18.71 27.77
C GLU A 256 14.69 -18.77 26.53
N GLN A 257 16.00 -18.96 26.72
CA GLN A 257 16.93 -19.22 25.62
C GLN A 257 16.85 -20.70 25.19
N GLU A 258 16.52 -20.94 23.91
CA GLU A 258 16.67 -22.26 23.30
C GLU A 258 18.13 -22.75 23.38
N HIS A 259 18.32 -24.00 23.80
CA HIS A 259 19.64 -24.59 24.03
C HIS A 259 20.44 -24.81 22.73
N PHE A 260 21.62 -24.18 22.66
CA PHE A 260 22.61 -24.39 21.59
C PHE A 260 23.12 -25.86 21.55
N PRO A 261 23.13 -26.52 20.37
CA PRO A 261 23.55 -27.90 20.26
C PRO A 261 25.09 -28.04 20.34
N LYS A 262 25.55 -28.91 21.23
CA LYS A 262 26.97 -29.08 21.62
C LYS A 262 27.92 -29.46 20.47
N TRP A 263 27.42 -29.93 19.33
CA TRP A 263 28.25 -30.29 18.16
C TRP A 263 28.88 -29.06 17.50
N LEU A 264 28.25 -27.89 17.62
CA LEU A 264 28.71 -26.64 17.01
C LEU A 264 29.95 -26.04 17.72
N ILE A 265 30.10 -26.34 19.01
CA ILE A 265 31.24 -25.88 19.83
C ILE A 265 32.54 -26.53 19.34
N TRP A 266 32.50 -27.81 18.98
CA TRP A 266 33.69 -28.55 18.50
C TRP A 266 34.12 -28.12 17.10
N THR A 267 33.18 -27.74 16.24
CA THR A 267 33.48 -27.20 14.91
C THR A 267 34.15 -25.83 15.00
N LEU A 268 33.68 -24.96 15.90
CA LEU A 268 34.29 -23.64 16.15
C LEU A 268 35.69 -23.74 16.77
N ALA A 269 35.94 -24.74 17.64
CA ALA A 269 37.25 -24.97 18.24
C ALA A 269 38.32 -25.36 17.20
N VAL A 270 37.97 -26.20 16.21
CA VAL A 270 38.86 -26.57 15.11
C VAL A 270 39.17 -25.37 14.22
N GLY A 271 38.17 -24.53 13.94
CA GLY A 271 38.36 -23.28 13.18
C GLY A 271 39.31 -22.29 13.88
N ALA A 272 39.20 -22.15 15.20
CA ALA A 272 40.09 -21.30 15.99
C ALA A 272 41.55 -21.78 15.97
N GLY A 273 41.78 -23.09 15.91
CA GLY A 273 43.13 -23.69 15.83
C GLY A 273 43.91 -23.31 14.56
N VAL A 274 43.22 -22.96 13.47
CA VAL A 274 43.84 -22.53 12.20
C VAL A 274 44.02 -21.00 12.14
N LEU A 275 43.11 -20.25 12.76
CA LEU A 275 43.07 -18.79 12.66
C LEU A 275 44.14 -18.08 13.51
N VAL A 276 44.46 -18.62 14.69
CA VAL A 276 45.42 -18.00 15.63
C VAL A 276 46.86 -17.95 15.08
N PRO A 277 47.43 -19.02 14.47
CA PRO A 277 48.74 -18.96 13.84
C PRO A 277 48.81 -17.96 12.67
N MET A 278 47.75 -17.86 11.88
CA MET A 278 47.65 -16.88 10.77
C MET A 278 47.68 -15.44 11.26
N LEU A 279 46.98 -15.13 12.36
CA LEU A 279 46.96 -13.79 12.95
C LEU A 279 48.34 -13.39 13.53
N ILE A 280 49.05 -14.32 14.16
CA ILE A 280 50.40 -14.07 14.68
C ILE A 280 51.39 -13.81 13.54
N GLY A 281 51.32 -14.58 12.45
CA GLY A 281 52.14 -14.34 11.25
C GLY A 281 51.89 -12.97 10.63
N ASN A 282 50.62 -12.53 10.59
CA ASN A 282 50.22 -11.23 10.05
C ASN A 282 50.70 -10.05 10.93
N MET A 283 50.74 -10.22 12.26
CA MET A 283 51.26 -9.19 13.16
C MET A 283 52.77 -8.96 13.01
N VAL A 284 53.55 -10.01 12.77
CA VAL A 284 55.01 -9.91 12.56
C VAL A 284 55.32 -9.20 11.23
N LEU A 285 54.57 -9.51 10.16
CA LEU A 285 54.67 -8.83 8.87
C LEU A 285 54.31 -7.34 8.96
N ARG A 286 53.22 -7.00 9.68
CA ARG A 286 52.80 -5.60 9.87
C ARG A 286 53.84 -4.76 10.62
N LYS A 287 54.60 -5.37 11.54
CA LYS A 287 55.63 -4.66 12.32
C LYS A 287 56.87 -4.33 11.48
N GLN A 288 57.25 -5.20 10.54
CA GLN A 288 58.36 -4.94 9.60
C GLN A 288 57.99 -3.91 8.51
N VAL A 289 56.72 -3.89 8.07
CA VAL A 289 56.23 -2.91 7.08
C VAL A 289 56.15 -1.51 7.69
N LYS A 290 55.64 -1.37 8.93
CA LYS A 290 55.45 -0.06 9.60
C LYS A 290 56.73 0.75 9.78
N ALA A 291 57.88 0.10 9.96
CA ALA A 291 59.15 0.77 10.20
C ALA A 291 59.72 1.47 8.95
N ARG A 292 59.39 1.00 7.74
CA ARG A 292 59.88 1.58 6.48
C ARG A 292 58.91 2.56 5.82
N THR A 293 57.61 2.47 6.10
CA THR A 293 56.56 3.33 5.50
C THR A 293 56.39 4.69 6.19
N LEU A 294 56.83 4.83 7.44
CA LEU A 294 56.54 6.00 8.28
C LEU A 294 57.24 7.31 7.88
N ALA A 295 58.29 7.27 7.06
CA ALA A 295 59.09 8.45 6.70
C ALA A 295 58.79 9.07 5.33
N LEU A 296 58.08 8.37 4.42
CA LEU A 296 57.88 8.81 3.03
C LEU A 296 56.40 8.85 2.58
N GLU A 297 55.51 8.10 3.23
CA GLU A 297 54.10 8.03 2.81
C GLU A 297 53.21 9.11 3.43
N LYS A 298 53.65 9.76 4.51
CA LYS A 298 52.78 10.61 5.33
C LYS A 298 52.37 11.94 4.67
N GLU A 299 53.15 12.44 3.70
CA GLU A 299 52.88 13.74 3.06
C GLU A 299 52.17 13.63 1.70
N ILE A 300 52.46 12.58 0.93
CA ILE A 300 51.92 12.41 -0.43
C ILE A 300 50.62 11.60 -0.44
N SER A 301 50.44 10.64 0.48
CA SER A 301 49.25 9.79 0.49
C SER A 301 48.00 10.51 1.00
N VAL A 302 48.11 11.41 1.97
CA VAL A 302 46.95 12.08 2.60
C VAL A 302 46.23 13.01 1.62
N ARG A 303 46.97 13.78 0.79
CA ARG A 303 46.35 14.63 -0.25
C ARG A 303 45.73 13.82 -1.38
N LYS A 304 46.42 12.77 -1.86
CA LYS A 304 45.89 11.90 -2.92
C LYS A 304 44.71 11.05 -2.46
N HIS A 305 44.72 10.53 -1.23
CA HIS A 305 43.61 9.73 -0.70
C HIS A 305 42.41 10.58 -0.29
N ALA A 306 42.59 11.84 0.13
CA ALA A 306 41.44 12.73 0.35
C ALA A 306 40.78 13.14 -0.98
N GLU A 307 41.56 13.40 -2.04
CA GLU A 307 41.04 13.73 -3.36
C GLU A 307 40.43 12.51 -4.09
N ILE A 308 41.01 11.33 -3.91
CA ILE A 308 40.48 10.05 -4.39
C ILE A 308 39.27 9.60 -3.57
N ALA A 309 39.26 9.73 -2.24
CA ALA A 309 38.10 9.39 -1.41
C ALA A 309 36.93 10.37 -1.61
N LEU A 310 37.19 11.64 -1.93
CA LEU A 310 36.17 12.60 -2.34
C LEU A 310 35.64 12.28 -3.75
N ARG A 311 36.51 11.86 -4.69
CA ARG A 311 36.11 11.34 -6.01
C ARG A 311 35.32 10.03 -5.92
N GLU A 312 35.72 9.10 -5.08
CA GLU A 312 35.06 7.80 -4.85
C GLU A 312 33.73 7.98 -4.10
N ALA A 313 33.63 8.91 -3.14
CA ALA A 313 32.36 9.26 -2.50
C ALA A 313 31.37 9.95 -3.47
N MET A 314 31.85 10.57 -4.55
CA MET A 314 31.05 11.20 -5.60
C MET A 314 30.76 10.26 -6.80
N HIS A 315 31.42 9.11 -6.92
CA HIS A 315 31.29 8.13 -8.04
C HIS A 315 30.12 7.15 -7.93
N ASN A 316 29.18 7.41 -7.02
CA ASN A 316 28.18 6.41 -6.66
C ASN A 316 27.07 6.35 -7.72
N LEU A 317 27.31 5.56 -8.78
CA LEU A 317 26.24 4.82 -9.44
C LEU A 317 25.55 4.03 -8.31
N ARG A 318 24.44 4.58 -7.82
CA ARG A 318 23.74 4.07 -6.64
C ARG A 318 22.31 3.77 -7.03
N THR A 319 21.85 2.60 -6.63
CA THR A 319 20.45 2.21 -6.71
C THR A 319 19.79 2.27 -5.33
N ILE A 320 18.51 2.59 -5.30
CA ILE A 320 17.66 2.59 -4.12
C ILE A 320 16.37 1.89 -4.52
N GLN A 321 16.02 0.79 -3.83
CA GLN A 321 14.73 0.14 -4.02
C GLN A 321 13.62 1.05 -3.50
N VAL A 322 12.71 1.46 -4.37
CA VAL A 322 11.59 2.35 -4.01
C VAL A 322 10.39 1.50 -3.56
N ALA A 323 9.95 0.61 -4.46
CA ALA A 323 8.87 -0.36 -4.31
C ALA A 323 9.18 -1.60 -5.18
N PRO A 324 8.50 -2.76 -5.06
CA PRO A 324 8.70 -3.88 -5.98
C PRO A 324 8.62 -3.44 -7.45
N GLY A 325 9.61 -3.82 -8.26
CA GLY A 325 9.69 -3.41 -9.68
C GLY A 325 10.03 -1.93 -9.92
N VAL A 326 10.32 -1.14 -8.88
CA VAL A 326 10.69 0.29 -8.97
C VAL A 326 12.02 0.54 -8.27
N ILE A 327 12.99 1.00 -9.04
CA ILE A 327 14.35 1.29 -8.59
C ILE A 327 14.69 2.74 -8.95
N TRP A 328 15.18 3.50 -7.98
CA TRP A 328 15.79 4.80 -8.23
C TRP A 328 17.28 4.61 -8.46
N MET A 329 17.80 5.08 -9.59
CA MET A 329 19.24 5.13 -9.86
C MET A 329 19.71 6.57 -9.92
N GLN A 330 20.82 6.86 -9.25
CA GLN A 330 21.44 8.17 -9.31
C GLN A 330 22.91 8.07 -9.70
N ILE A 331 23.33 8.96 -10.60
CA ILE A 331 24.72 9.22 -10.95
C ILE A 331 24.92 10.75 -10.86
N PRO A 332 25.10 11.33 -9.65
CA PRO A 332 25.11 12.78 -9.44
C PRO A 332 26.19 13.51 -10.26
N GLU A 333 27.37 12.90 -10.46
CA GLU A 333 28.44 13.48 -11.26
C GLU A 333 28.05 13.65 -12.75
N ALA A 334 27.24 12.72 -13.27
CA ALA A 334 26.68 12.81 -14.62
C ALA A 334 25.40 13.66 -14.66
N GLY A 335 24.92 14.17 -13.52
CA GLY A 335 23.65 14.89 -13.41
C GLY A 335 22.44 14.01 -13.75
N LEU A 336 22.52 12.70 -13.56
CA LEU A 336 21.47 11.75 -13.94
C LEU A 336 20.76 11.17 -12.72
N TYR A 337 19.44 11.27 -12.74
CA TYR A 337 18.53 10.75 -11.72
C TYR A 337 17.42 9.99 -12.45
N ILE A 338 17.53 8.66 -12.43
CA ILE A 338 16.77 7.77 -13.29
C ILE A 338 15.73 7.06 -12.44
N LEU A 339 14.46 7.22 -12.81
CA LEU A 339 13.36 6.42 -12.33
C LEU A 339 13.28 5.14 -13.18
N CYS A 340 13.66 4.00 -12.62
CA CYS A 340 13.58 2.70 -13.29
C CYS A 340 12.30 1.97 -12.86
N GLY A 341 11.38 1.76 -13.80
CA GLY A 341 10.03 1.28 -13.51
C GLY A 341 9.09 2.43 -13.12
N CYS A 342 7.90 2.46 -13.70
CA CYS A 342 7.00 3.60 -13.60
C CYS A 342 5.53 3.17 -13.41
N PRO A 343 5.20 2.33 -12.41
CA PRO A 343 3.81 1.97 -12.14
C PRO A 343 3.03 3.18 -11.61
N GLY A 344 1.71 2.99 -11.45
CA GLY A 344 0.84 4.02 -10.85
C GLY A 344 1.32 4.44 -9.46
N GLU A 345 1.05 5.69 -9.08
CA GLU A 345 1.42 6.27 -7.78
C GLU A 345 2.93 6.39 -7.50
N VAL A 346 3.80 6.15 -8.49
CA VAL A 346 5.26 6.14 -8.27
C VAL A 346 5.81 7.46 -7.76
N VAL A 347 5.23 8.60 -8.16
CA VAL A 347 5.61 9.93 -7.65
C VAL A 347 5.43 10.01 -6.13
N LYS A 348 4.32 9.48 -5.61
CA LYS A 348 4.02 9.47 -4.17
C LYS A 348 4.97 8.55 -3.41
N HIS A 349 5.33 7.39 -3.99
CA HIS A 349 6.39 6.53 -3.44
C HIS A 349 7.75 7.25 -3.36
N LEU A 350 8.13 8.00 -4.40
CA LEU A 350 9.35 8.80 -4.40
C LEU A 350 9.32 9.91 -3.34
N MET A 351 8.16 10.55 -3.12
CA MET A 351 7.98 11.55 -2.06
C MET A 351 8.13 10.95 -0.66
N HIS A 352 7.57 9.76 -0.40
CA HIS A 352 7.73 9.06 0.89
C HIS A 352 9.18 8.64 1.16
N ARG A 353 9.91 8.25 0.12
CA ARG A 353 11.34 7.95 0.21
C ARG A 353 12.24 9.18 0.29
N GLY A 354 11.67 10.38 0.21
CA GLY A 354 12.44 11.64 0.20
C GLY A 354 13.31 11.82 -1.05
N LEU A 355 12.96 11.19 -2.17
CA LEU A 355 13.66 11.36 -3.45
C LEU A 355 13.10 12.55 -4.25
N ILE A 356 11.83 12.87 -4.01
CA ILE A 356 11.20 14.14 -4.40
C ILE A 356 11.03 14.99 -3.15
N GLN A 357 11.68 16.16 -3.12
CA GLN A 357 11.64 17.10 -1.99
C GLN A 357 11.45 18.53 -2.50
N ARG A 358 10.74 19.36 -1.74
CA ARG A 358 10.70 20.80 -2.01
C ARG A 358 12.04 21.44 -1.61
N THR A 359 12.62 22.21 -2.50
CA THR A 359 13.84 22.98 -2.31
C THR A 359 13.60 24.45 -2.69
N THR A 360 14.38 25.36 -2.10
CA THR A 360 14.33 26.79 -2.41
C THR A 360 15.73 27.28 -2.71
N GLN A 361 15.91 27.89 -3.87
CA GLN A 361 17.16 28.58 -4.23
C GLN A 361 16.84 29.89 -4.94
N ASN A 362 17.54 30.96 -4.52
CA ASN A 362 17.34 32.33 -5.00
C ASN A 362 15.87 32.81 -4.93
N GLY A 363 15.14 32.39 -3.90
CA GLY A 363 13.73 32.79 -3.68
C GLY A 363 12.70 32.08 -4.56
N VAL A 364 13.11 31.15 -5.42
CA VAL A 364 12.20 30.28 -6.18
C VAL A 364 12.14 28.92 -5.46
N THR A 365 10.94 28.39 -5.27
CA THR A 365 10.71 27.08 -4.64
C THR A 365 10.25 26.08 -5.70
N TRP A 366 10.88 24.91 -5.78
CA TRP A 366 10.54 23.84 -6.72
C TRP A 366 10.83 22.47 -6.11
N GLU A 367 10.50 21.40 -6.81
CA GLU A 367 10.76 20.03 -6.36
C GLU A 367 12.01 19.41 -7.00
N THR A 368 12.73 18.57 -6.25
CA THR A 368 13.70 17.62 -6.83
C THR A 368 12.97 16.44 -7.47
N GLY A 369 13.69 15.58 -8.19
CA GLY A 369 13.11 14.35 -8.71
C GLY A 369 13.94 13.74 -9.84
N PRO A 370 13.37 12.75 -10.54
CA PRO A 370 14.05 12.13 -11.67
C PRO A 370 14.15 13.12 -12.83
N ASN A 371 15.10 12.90 -13.74
CA ASN A 371 15.17 13.57 -15.04
C ASN A 371 15.22 12.58 -16.23
N VAL A 372 15.24 11.28 -15.92
CA VAL A 372 15.13 10.17 -16.87
C VAL A 372 14.15 9.14 -16.33
N ILE A 373 13.36 8.52 -17.21
CA ILE A 373 12.51 7.37 -16.86
C ILE A 373 12.90 6.19 -17.73
N LEU A 374 13.29 5.07 -17.10
CA LEU A 374 13.44 3.77 -17.75
C LEU A 374 12.11 3.00 -17.65
N LEU A 375 11.49 2.77 -18.81
CA LEU A 375 10.24 2.02 -18.93
C LEU A 375 10.48 0.50 -18.82
N SER A 376 9.51 -0.20 -18.24
CA SER A 376 9.47 -1.65 -18.23
C SER A 376 9.26 -2.19 -19.65
N ASP A 377 9.86 -3.35 -19.94
CA ASP A 377 9.57 -4.10 -21.17
C ASP A 377 8.11 -4.56 -21.23
N LEU A 378 7.57 -4.88 -20.05
CA LEU A 378 6.24 -5.43 -19.84
C LEU A 378 5.25 -4.29 -19.64
N LEU A 379 4.08 -4.38 -20.28
CA LEU A 379 3.01 -3.43 -20.05
C LEU A 379 2.37 -3.64 -18.67
N ILE A 380 2.17 -4.91 -18.29
CA ILE A 380 1.53 -5.35 -17.05
C ILE A 380 2.42 -6.36 -16.35
N GLN A 381 2.44 -6.27 -15.02
CA GLN A 381 3.06 -7.25 -14.14
C GLN A 381 2.09 -7.56 -13.00
N ASN A 382 1.80 -8.85 -12.77
CA ASN A 382 0.85 -9.33 -11.75
C ASN A 382 -0.50 -8.57 -11.74
N GLY A 383 -1.02 -8.24 -12.93
CA GLY A 383 -2.30 -7.56 -13.09
C GLY A 383 -2.29 -6.05 -12.80
N GLY A 384 -1.13 -5.43 -12.60
CA GLY A 384 -0.95 -3.98 -12.51
C GLY A 384 -0.06 -3.43 -13.64
N PHE A 385 -0.28 -2.18 -14.03
CA PHE A 385 0.48 -1.53 -15.11
C PHE A 385 1.87 -1.11 -14.65
N ALA A 386 2.87 -1.42 -15.47
CA ALA A 386 4.27 -1.12 -15.16
C ALA A 386 4.75 0.23 -15.72
N ASN A 387 4.01 0.81 -16.67
CA ASN A 387 4.35 2.04 -17.38
C ASN A 387 3.17 3.04 -17.40
N LEU A 388 3.19 4.02 -16.49
CA LEU A 388 2.27 5.16 -16.37
C LEU A 388 3.09 6.44 -16.18
N ALA A 389 3.65 6.96 -17.28
CA ALA A 389 4.70 7.98 -17.23
C ALA A 389 4.19 9.44 -17.17
N GLU A 390 2.89 9.69 -17.28
CA GLU A 390 2.32 11.05 -17.31
C GLU A 390 2.67 11.85 -16.07
N PHE A 391 2.31 11.37 -14.87
CA PHE A 391 2.55 12.12 -13.63
C PHE A 391 4.04 12.36 -13.32
N PRO A 392 4.94 11.36 -13.47
CA PRO A 392 6.37 11.61 -13.38
C PRO A 392 6.89 12.66 -14.36
N VAL A 393 6.38 12.67 -15.60
CA VAL A 393 6.75 13.70 -16.59
C VAL A 393 6.18 15.06 -16.23
N LEU A 394 4.91 15.15 -15.81
CA LEU A 394 4.31 16.40 -15.32
C LEU A 394 5.06 16.96 -14.11
N GLN A 395 5.53 16.09 -13.22
CA GLN A 395 6.37 16.46 -12.08
C GLN A 395 7.68 17.11 -12.57
N MET A 396 8.38 16.51 -13.54
CA MET A 396 9.59 17.07 -14.14
C MET A 396 9.34 18.42 -14.83
N LEU A 397 8.31 18.50 -15.67
CA LEU A 397 8.00 19.69 -16.46
C LEU A 397 7.63 20.88 -15.58
N TYR A 398 6.66 20.68 -14.67
CA TYR A 398 6.01 21.78 -13.95
C TYR A 398 6.46 21.92 -12.49
N ARG A 399 6.59 20.82 -11.73
CA ARG A 399 6.94 20.90 -10.30
C ARG A 399 8.44 21.05 -10.06
N GLN A 400 9.28 20.46 -10.91
CA GLN A 400 10.71 20.78 -10.96
C GLN A 400 11.00 22.03 -11.82
N GLY A 401 10.05 22.43 -12.68
CA GLY A 401 10.15 23.62 -13.52
C GLY A 401 11.12 23.51 -14.70
N MET A 402 11.32 22.31 -15.26
CA MET A 402 12.24 22.08 -16.39
C MET A 402 11.79 22.79 -17.69
N ILE A 403 10.50 23.10 -17.85
CA ILE A 403 9.97 23.79 -19.03
C ILE A 403 9.49 25.23 -18.75
N LEU A 404 9.44 25.63 -17.48
CA LEU A 404 8.91 26.93 -17.10
C LEU A 404 9.88 28.05 -17.51
N PRO A 405 9.42 29.08 -18.26
CA PRO A 405 10.30 30.17 -18.69
C PRO A 405 10.95 30.89 -17.51
N LYS A 406 12.25 31.19 -17.60
CA LYS A 406 13.06 31.88 -16.56
C LYS A 406 13.14 31.14 -15.21
N HIS A 407 12.72 29.88 -15.14
CA HIS A 407 12.85 29.06 -13.93
C HIS A 407 14.32 28.60 -13.76
N PRO A 408 14.88 28.57 -12.53
CA PRO A 408 16.28 28.18 -12.30
C PRO A 408 16.65 26.78 -12.82
N ASN A 409 15.68 25.86 -12.82
CA ASN A 409 15.86 24.50 -13.29
C ASN A 409 15.57 24.30 -14.80
N ASN A 410 15.14 25.35 -15.50
CA ASN A 410 15.01 25.31 -16.96
C ASN A 410 16.37 25.55 -17.61
N THR A 411 17.15 24.47 -17.74
CA THR A 411 18.49 24.47 -18.34
C THR A 411 18.47 24.26 -19.85
N GLY A 412 17.29 24.10 -20.46
CA GLY A 412 17.11 23.66 -21.85
C GLY A 412 17.21 22.14 -22.04
N VAL A 413 17.61 21.39 -21.00
CA VAL A 413 17.63 19.92 -21.03
C VAL A 413 16.24 19.38 -20.75
N LYS A 414 15.72 18.55 -21.66
CA LYS A 414 14.39 17.94 -21.51
C LYS A 414 14.44 16.67 -20.65
N PRO A 415 13.31 16.32 -20.01
CA PRO A 415 13.05 14.96 -19.54
C PRO A 415 13.37 13.93 -20.62
N LEU A 416 13.89 12.76 -20.23
CA LEU A 416 14.25 11.69 -21.16
C LEU A 416 13.49 10.41 -20.84
N LEU A 417 12.75 9.88 -21.81
CA LEU A 417 12.14 8.54 -21.74
C LEU A 417 13.05 7.52 -22.43
N ILE A 418 13.40 6.46 -21.72
CA ILE A 418 14.25 5.39 -22.23
C ILE A 418 13.57 4.02 -22.08
N GLY A 419 13.80 3.11 -23.02
CA GLY A 419 13.22 1.77 -23.01
C GLY A 419 13.11 1.19 -24.41
N ARG A 420 12.36 0.09 -24.59
CA ARG A 420 12.08 -0.43 -25.94
C ARG A 420 11.29 0.58 -26.76
N GLU A 421 11.55 0.59 -28.07
CA GLU A 421 10.91 1.53 -29.00
C GLU A 421 9.37 1.52 -28.89
N SER A 422 8.75 0.33 -28.82
CA SER A 422 7.29 0.21 -28.70
C SER A 422 6.76 0.85 -27.42
N GLN A 423 7.42 0.64 -26.28
CA GLN A 423 7.02 1.18 -24.98
C GLN A 423 7.21 2.71 -24.94
N VAL A 424 8.34 3.19 -25.45
CA VAL A 424 8.62 4.64 -25.50
C VAL A 424 7.62 5.36 -26.40
N ARG A 425 7.31 4.82 -27.59
CA ARG A 425 6.31 5.40 -28.49
C ARG A 425 4.91 5.40 -27.87
N ALA A 426 4.49 4.28 -27.26
CA ALA A 426 3.21 4.18 -26.58
C ALA A 426 3.07 5.23 -25.47
N GLN A 427 4.08 5.37 -24.61
CA GLN A 427 4.08 6.36 -23.54
C GLN A 427 4.13 7.81 -24.04
N MET A 428 4.82 8.09 -25.15
CA MET A 428 4.78 9.43 -25.77
C MET A 428 3.37 9.81 -26.25
N HIS A 429 2.66 8.88 -26.89
CA HIS A 429 1.26 9.09 -27.29
C HIS A 429 0.33 9.20 -26.08
N TYR A 430 0.56 8.35 -25.06
CA TYR A 430 -0.17 8.38 -23.79
C TYR A 430 -0.08 9.75 -23.11
N ILE A 431 1.12 10.28 -22.95
CA ILE A 431 1.38 11.60 -22.34
C ILE A 431 0.76 12.72 -23.17
N HIS A 432 0.77 12.60 -24.51
CA HIS A 432 0.13 13.60 -25.38
C HIS A 432 -1.37 13.71 -25.10
N ARG A 433 -2.04 12.56 -25.02
CA ARG A 433 -3.47 12.47 -24.71
C ARG A 433 -3.76 12.83 -23.26
N GLY A 434 -2.84 12.57 -22.34
CA GLY A 434 -2.89 13.05 -20.96
C GLY A 434 -2.90 14.57 -20.84
N ASN A 435 -2.00 15.25 -21.56
CA ASN A 435 -1.86 16.70 -21.50
C ASN A 435 -2.99 17.46 -22.19
N TYR A 436 -3.53 16.91 -23.28
CA TYR A 436 -4.39 17.66 -24.19
C TYR A 436 -5.64 16.91 -24.64
N GLY A 437 -5.84 15.63 -24.32
CA GLY A 437 -7.04 14.89 -24.71
C GLY A 437 -7.23 14.82 -26.23
N LEU A 438 -8.34 15.40 -26.72
CA LEU A 438 -8.56 15.58 -28.16
C LEU A 438 -7.69 16.74 -28.71
N LEU A 439 -6.99 16.50 -29.81
CA LEU A 439 -5.88 17.35 -30.25
C LEU A 439 -6.29 18.49 -31.18
N ASP A 440 -7.38 18.32 -31.91
CA ASP A 440 -7.84 19.29 -32.89
C ASP A 440 -9.37 19.36 -32.99
N LYS A 441 -9.83 20.38 -33.72
CA LYS A 441 -11.25 20.62 -33.97
C LYS A 441 -11.92 19.46 -34.70
N GLY A 442 -11.19 18.77 -35.60
CA GLY A 442 -11.72 17.65 -36.37
C GLY A 442 -12.12 16.49 -35.48
N GLU A 443 -11.29 16.15 -34.49
CA GLU A 443 -11.63 15.12 -33.49
C GLU A 443 -12.91 15.46 -32.71
N LEU A 444 -13.14 16.74 -32.35
CA LEU A 444 -14.36 17.18 -31.67
C LEU A 444 -15.61 17.07 -32.56
N LEU A 445 -15.50 17.44 -33.84
CA LEU A 445 -16.61 17.40 -34.80
C LEU A 445 -17.06 15.95 -35.09
N VAL A 446 -16.12 14.99 -35.14
CA VAL A 446 -16.42 13.56 -35.34
C VAL A 446 -17.30 13.02 -34.21
N GLU A 447 -17.15 13.54 -33.00
CA GLU A 447 -17.94 13.15 -31.82
C GLU A 447 -19.30 13.87 -31.73
N GLY A 448 -19.71 14.59 -32.79
CA GLY A 448 -21.02 15.22 -32.89
C GLY A 448 -21.14 16.57 -32.19
N VAL A 449 -20.03 17.20 -31.80
CA VAL A 449 -20.02 18.57 -31.28
C VAL A 449 -20.24 19.55 -32.44
N ASP A 450 -21.10 20.55 -32.25
CA ASP A 450 -21.30 21.59 -33.25
C ASP A 450 -20.07 22.50 -33.40
N GLU A 451 -19.97 23.17 -34.54
CA GLU A 451 -18.79 23.95 -34.90
C GLU A 451 -18.46 25.06 -33.88
N SER A 452 -19.49 25.71 -33.33
CA SER A 452 -19.31 26.82 -32.39
C SER A 452 -18.80 26.34 -31.03
N THR A 453 -19.33 25.22 -30.54
CA THR A 453 -18.89 24.58 -29.31
C THR A 453 -17.48 23.99 -29.47
N ALA A 454 -17.16 23.40 -30.62
CA ALA A 454 -15.82 22.88 -30.89
C ALA A 454 -14.77 24.01 -30.92
N ASP A 455 -15.08 25.16 -31.55
CA ASP A 455 -14.20 26.33 -31.51
C ASP A 455 -13.99 26.87 -30.09
N MET A 456 -15.06 26.92 -29.29
CA MET A 456 -14.99 27.30 -27.88
C MET A 456 -14.08 26.37 -27.08
N MET A 457 -14.26 25.05 -27.21
CA MET A 457 -13.43 24.06 -26.52
C MET A 457 -11.95 24.17 -26.92
N MET A 458 -11.66 24.37 -28.21
CA MET A 458 -10.28 24.56 -28.67
C MET A 458 -9.65 25.85 -28.14
N LYS A 459 -10.41 26.95 -28.00
CA LYS A 459 -9.90 28.17 -27.37
C LYS A 459 -9.51 27.95 -25.90
N ILE A 460 -10.38 27.28 -25.14
CA ILE A 460 -10.10 26.90 -23.74
C ILE A 460 -8.82 26.05 -23.67
N LYS A 461 -8.73 25.01 -24.50
CA LYS A 461 -7.57 24.11 -24.54
C LYS A 461 -6.27 24.85 -24.87
N ILE A 462 -6.29 25.74 -25.86
CA ILE A 462 -5.12 26.55 -26.24
C ILE A 462 -4.68 27.48 -25.10
N LYS A 463 -5.62 28.06 -24.35
CA LYS A 463 -5.30 28.89 -23.17
C LYS A 463 -4.59 28.06 -22.10
N PHE A 464 -5.09 26.87 -21.77
CA PHE A 464 -4.42 25.95 -20.84
C PHE A 464 -3.08 25.45 -21.37
N ALA A 465 -2.94 25.28 -22.68
CA ALA A 465 -1.69 24.89 -23.34
C ALA A 465 -0.68 26.03 -23.53
N PHE A 466 -0.88 27.19 -22.88
CA PHE A 466 -0.01 28.37 -22.99
C PHE A 466 0.19 28.84 -24.44
N GLY A 467 -0.88 28.79 -25.24
CA GLY A 467 -0.93 29.32 -26.60
C GLY A 467 -0.70 28.31 -27.73
N ALA A 468 -0.24 27.09 -27.43
CA ALA A 468 -0.08 26.05 -28.45
C ALA A 468 -0.06 24.63 -27.85
N ILE A 469 -0.77 23.71 -28.51
CA ILE A 469 -0.61 22.26 -28.29
C ILE A 469 0.74 21.84 -28.87
N ARG A 470 1.57 21.16 -28.07
CA ARG A 470 2.93 20.77 -28.44
C ARG A 470 3.03 19.28 -28.62
N GLU A 471 3.72 18.87 -29.67
CA GLU A 471 4.08 17.46 -29.86
C GLU A 471 4.98 16.99 -28.70
N PRO A 472 4.82 15.75 -28.20
CA PRO A 472 5.59 15.25 -27.06
C PRO A 472 7.11 15.38 -27.24
N SER A 473 7.62 15.17 -28.46
CA SER A 473 9.05 15.29 -28.79
C SER A 473 9.61 16.71 -28.61
N GLN A 474 8.75 17.73 -28.60
CA GLN A 474 9.16 19.10 -28.33
C GLN A 474 9.45 19.33 -26.84
N ILE A 475 8.92 18.49 -25.95
CA ILE A 475 8.99 18.68 -24.50
C ILE A 475 9.67 17.50 -23.76
N ILE A 476 9.81 16.34 -24.41
CA ILE A 476 10.44 15.12 -23.89
C ILE A 476 11.38 14.55 -24.95
N ASP A 477 12.59 14.18 -24.56
CA ASP A 477 13.52 13.42 -25.40
C ASP A 477 13.24 11.91 -25.27
N SER A 478 13.59 11.12 -26.29
CA SER A 478 13.43 9.67 -26.30
C SER A 478 14.73 8.95 -26.69
N LEU A 479 15.04 7.84 -26.01
CA LEU A 479 16.14 6.95 -26.37
C LEU A 479 15.67 5.48 -26.37
N PHE A 480 15.95 4.77 -27.46
CA PHE A 480 15.59 3.36 -27.58
C PHE A 480 16.73 2.48 -27.09
N ILE A 481 16.40 1.52 -26.22
CA ILE A 481 17.34 0.57 -25.63
C ILE A 481 17.07 -0.82 -26.22
N ASP A 482 18.15 -1.47 -26.64
CA ASP A 482 18.16 -2.88 -27.04
C ASP A 482 19.40 -3.57 -26.40
N THR A 483 19.84 -4.68 -26.96
CA THR A 483 20.97 -5.49 -26.50
C THR A 483 22.33 -4.79 -26.60
N HIS A 484 22.47 -3.82 -27.50
CA HIS A 484 23.72 -3.05 -27.66
C HIS A 484 23.75 -1.86 -26.70
N PRO A 485 24.89 -1.58 -26.04
CA PRO A 485 25.02 -0.40 -25.18
C PRO A 485 24.81 0.91 -25.96
N VAL A 486 23.92 1.76 -25.44
CA VAL A 486 23.64 3.11 -25.95
C VAL A 486 23.95 4.14 -24.87
N GLU A 487 24.46 5.31 -25.27
CA GLU A 487 24.74 6.41 -24.34
C GLU A 487 23.45 7.16 -23.99
N ILE A 488 23.20 7.36 -22.69
CA ILE A 488 22.11 8.18 -22.17
C ILE A 488 22.54 9.65 -22.25
N ARG A 489 23.44 10.07 -21.35
CA ARG A 489 24.07 11.41 -21.30
C ARG A 489 25.39 11.30 -20.51
N ASN A 490 26.33 12.20 -20.79
CA ASN A 490 27.55 12.42 -19.99
C ASN A 490 28.38 11.14 -19.73
N GLY A 491 28.48 10.24 -20.72
CA GLY A 491 29.26 9.00 -20.64
C GLY A 491 28.60 7.86 -19.86
N VAL A 492 27.33 7.99 -19.45
CA VAL A 492 26.54 6.88 -18.90
C VAL A 492 25.93 6.09 -20.03
N THR A 493 26.17 4.78 -20.08
CA THR A 493 25.58 3.88 -21.07
C THR A 493 24.61 2.89 -20.43
N VAL A 494 23.66 2.40 -21.21
CA VAL A 494 22.71 1.36 -20.81
C VAL A 494 22.54 0.33 -21.92
N ALA A 495 22.42 -0.94 -21.55
CA ALA A 495 22.09 -2.04 -22.45
C ALA A 495 21.05 -2.95 -21.80
N ARG A 496 20.14 -3.50 -22.59
CA ARG A 496 19.20 -4.52 -22.15
C ARG A 496 19.88 -5.88 -22.14
N THR A 497 19.90 -6.56 -20.98
CA THR A 497 20.59 -7.85 -20.83
C THR A 497 19.63 -9.04 -20.83
N ALA A 498 18.39 -8.84 -20.37
CA ALA A 498 17.32 -9.83 -20.40
C ALA A 498 15.94 -9.13 -20.43
N LEU A 499 14.84 -9.90 -20.38
CA LEU A 499 13.50 -9.34 -20.24
C LEU A 499 13.40 -8.54 -18.95
N ASN A 500 13.12 -7.24 -19.09
CA ASN A 500 12.97 -6.29 -17.99
C ASN A 500 14.24 -6.11 -17.14
N THR A 501 15.42 -6.49 -17.68
CA THR A 501 16.71 -6.38 -16.99
C THR A 501 17.69 -5.56 -17.82
N TYR A 502 18.35 -4.60 -17.17
CA TYR A 502 19.19 -3.58 -17.82
C TYR A 502 20.51 -3.39 -17.09
N ARG A 503 21.60 -3.25 -17.84
CA ARG A 503 22.93 -2.96 -17.33
C ARG A 503 23.29 -1.51 -17.62
N PHE A 504 23.47 -0.73 -16.58
CA PHE A 504 24.02 0.63 -16.66
C PHE A 504 25.52 0.59 -16.45
N SER A 505 26.28 1.41 -17.19
CA SER A 505 27.73 1.51 -17.05
C SER A 505 28.19 2.96 -17.04
N TYR A 506 29.10 3.29 -16.12
CA TYR A 506 29.71 4.63 -16.02
C TYR A 506 31.13 4.51 -15.46
N ARG A 507 32.11 5.04 -16.20
CA ARG A 507 33.54 5.07 -15.80
C ARG A 507 34.12 3.74 -15.30
N GLY A 508 33.75 2.65 -15.98
CA GLY A 508 34.24 1.29 -15.66
C GLY A 508 33.45 0.55 -14.56
N ASN A 509 32.49 1.21 -13.91
CA ASN A 509 31.55 0.56 -13.01
C ASN A 509 30.27 0.19 -13.77
N SER A 510 29.67 -0.95 -13.42
CA SER A 510 28.38 -1.39 -13.98
C SER A 510 27.41 -1.81 -12.90
N GLN A 511 26.12 -1.57 -13.12
CA GLN A 511 25.04 -1.96 -12.22
C GLN A 511 23.87 -2.51 -13.02
N ASP A 512 23.38 -3.67 -12.60
CA ASP A 512 22.18 -4.27 -13.16
C ASP A 512 20.94 -3.79 -12.40
N VAL A 513 19.87 -3.58 -13.16
CA VAL A 513 18.54 -3.17 -12.69
C VAL A 513 17.55 -4.20 -13.22
N ASP A 514 16.84 -4.86 -12.31
CA ASP A 514 15.79 -5.82 -12.61
C ASP A 514 14.44 -5.23 -12.19
N LEU A 515 13.52 -5.11 -13.14
CA LEU A 515 12.19 -4.54 -12.93
C LEU A 515 11.10 -5.62 -12.82
N ASN A 516 11.45 -6.91 -12.83
CA ASN A 516 10.49 -8.01 -12.72
C ASN A 516 9.87 -8.11 -11.32
N LEU A 517 8.56 -8.31 -11.24
CA LEU A 517 7.87 -8.62 -9.99
C LEU A 517 7.91 -10.12 -9.67
N PRO A 518 8.12 -10.53 -8.40
CA PRO A 518 7.89 -11.90 -7.98
C PRO A 518 6.44 -12.32 -8.22
N ALA A 519 6.20 -13.60 -8.50
CA ALA A 519 4.84 -14.12 -8.74
C ALA A 519 3.89 -13.76 -7.57
N GLY A 520 2.68 -13.28 -7.90
CA GLY A 520 1.66 -12.92 -6.91
C GLY A 520 1.89 -11.59 -6.17
N THR A 521 2.97 -10.85 -6.44
CA THR A 521 3.25 -9.56 -5.78
C THR A 521 2.65 -8.40 -6.57
N PRO A 522 1.61 -7.69 -6.09
CA PRO A 522 1.05 -6.52 -6.79
C PRO A 522 1.91 -5.26 -6.58
N TYR A 523 1.67 -4.22 -7.38
CA TYR A 523 2.10 -2.87 -7.00
C TYR A 523 1.23 -2.36 -5.84
N GLU A 524 1.88 -1.95 -4.75
CA GLU A 524 1.20 -1.50 -3.54
C GLU A 524 0.88 0.01 -3.57
N PRO A 525 -0.26 0.42 -2.98
CA PRO A 525 -0.55 1.84 -2.79
C PRO A 525 0.47 2.48 -1.83
N PRO A 526 0.81 3.78 -2.02
CA PRO A 526 1.76 4.49 -1.16
C PRO A 526 1.16 4.93 0.18
N TYR A 527 -0.13 4.68 0.41
CA TYR A 527 -0.89 5.09 1.59
C TYR A 527 -1.62 3.89 2.22
N PRO A 528 -1.83 3.90 3.55
CA PRO A 528 -2.64 2.88 4.21
C PRO A 528 -4.11 3.04 3.84
N LEU A 529 -4.79 1.92 3.59
CA LEU A 529 -6.23 1.86 3.41
C LEU A 529 -6.84 1.12 4.60
N GLY A 530 -7.67 1.80 5.38
CA GLY A 530 -8.45 1.16 6.45
C GLY A 530 -9.45 0.17 5.86
N GLN A 531 -9.71 -0.94 6.56
CA GLN A 531 -10.78 -1.87 6.16
C GLN A 531 -12.12 -1.34 6.66
N HIS A 532 -13.12 -1.27 5.79
CA HIS A 532 -14.45 -0.75 6.11
C HIS A 532 -15.55 -1.70 5.63
N ARG A 533 -16.47 -2.01 6.56
CA ARG A 533 -17.75 -2.63 6.24
C ARG A 533 -18.75 -1.57 5.79
N ILE A 534 -19.01 -1.52 4.49
CA ILE A 534 -19.99 -0.57 3.94
C ILE A 534 -21.38 -1.21 3.86
N PRO A 535 -22.41 -0.65 4.51
CA PRO A 535 -23.77 -1.16 4.40
C PRO A 535 -24.30 -1.05 2.95
N ARG A 536 -25.04 -2.06 2.52
CA ARG A 536 -25.48 -2.22 1.12
C ARG A 536 -26.99 -2.03 0.92
N TYR A 537 -27.68 -1.51 1.93
CA TYR A 537 -29.13 -1.36 1.96
C TYR A 537 -29.59 0.08 1.71
N HIS A 538 -28.76 0.93 1.10
CA HIS A 538 -29.12 2.32 0.82
C HIS A 538 -29.87 2.45 -0.51
N GLU A 539 -30.90 3.30 -0.53
CA GLU A 539 -31.61 3.66 -1.76
C GLU A 539 -30.79 4.65 -2.57
N PHE A 540 -30.25 5.71 -1.93
CA PHE A 540 -29.29 6.61 -2.53
C PHE A 540 -28.27 7.10 -1.49
N ALA A 541 -27.00 6.74 -1.67
CA ALA A 541 -25.91 7.19 -0.80
C ALA A 541 -24.61 7.40 -1.59
N VAL A 542 -23.73 8.23 -1.04
CA VAL A 542 -22.41 8.53 -1.59
C VAL A 542 -21.35 8.06 -0.62
N LEU A 543 -20.48 7.17 -1.07
CA LEU A 543 -19.31 6.68 -0.37
C LEU A 543 -18.08 7.44 -0.88
N HIS A 544 -17.29 7.99 0.04
CA HIS A 544 -16.10 8.77 -0.28
C HIS A 544 -14.84 7.90 -0.30
N THR A 545 -14.27 7.72 -1.49
CA THR A 545 -13.17 6.79 -1.72
C THR A 545 -11.81 7.46 -1.88
N GLY A 546 -11.78 8.77 -2.11
CA GLY A 546 -10.55 9.57 -2.11
C GLY A 546 -10.84 11.08 -2.01
N GLN A 547 -9.84 11.83 -1.54
CA GLN A 547 -9.89 13.29 -1.36
C GLN A 547 -8.60 13.99 -1.80
N GLY A 548 -7.54 13.23 -2.08
CA GLY A 548 -6.28 13.79 -2.53
C GLY A 548 -6.37 14.28 -3.96
N ASP A 549 -5.48 15.18 -4.33
CA ASP A 549 -5.12 15.34 -5.74
C ASP A 549 -4.17 14.20 -6.16
N GLY A 550 -3.75 14.16 -7.42
CA GLY A 550 -2.74 13.21 -7.86
C GLY A 550 -1.34 13.39 -7.24
N TRP A 551 -1.13 14.39 -6.38
CA TRP A 551 0.12 14.66 -5.66
C TRP A 551 0.07 14.28 -4.17
N ASP A 552 -1.13 14.03 -3.62
CA ASP A 552 -1.31 13.67 -2.22
C ASP A 552 -0.70 12.30 -1.91
N ARG A 553 0.40 12.31 -1.16
CA ARG A 553 1.12 11.09 -0.75
C ARG A 553 0.36 10.23 0.27
N ASN A 554 -0.65 10.77 0.95
CA ASN A 554 -1.29 10.11 2.10
C ASN A 554 -2.71 9.63 1.81
N ARG A 555 -3.34 10.06 0.72
CA ARG A 555 -4.74 9.75 0.41
C ARG A 555 -4.90 9.33 -1.04
N PRO A 556 -5.89 8.47 -1.35
CA PRO A 556 -6.30 8.22 -2.73
C PRO A 556 -6.78 9.50 -3.41
N SER A 557 -6.56 9.56 -4.72
CA SER A 557 -7.07 10.62 -5.58
C SER A 557 -8.59 10.75 -5.50
N MET A 558 -9.09 11.97 -5.68
CA MET A 558 -10.51 12.29 -5.60
C MET A 558 -11.35 11.33 -6.46
N SER A 559 -12.20 10.58 -5.78
CA SER A 559 -13.16 9.66 -6.39
C SER A 559 -14.32 9.45 -5.42
N SER A 560 -15.42 8.91 -5.93
CA SER A 560 -16.59 8.58 -5.13
C SER A 560 -17.28 7.33 -5.66
N VAL A 561 -18.05 6.68 -4.79
CA VAL A 561 -18.91 5.54 -5.14
C VAL A 561 -20.35 5.92 -4.83
N ILE A 562 -21.24 5.76 -5.81
CA ILE A 562 -22.68 5.89 -5.61
C ILE A 562 -23.26 4.51 -5.29
N LEU A 563 -24.01 4.43 -4.20
CA LEU A 563 -24.87 3.31 -3.86
C LEU A 563 -26.30 3.70 -4.23
N PHE A 564 -26.90 2.99 -5.20
CA PHE A 564 -28.24 3.28 -5.69
C PHE A 564 -29.07 2.00 -5.86
N HIS A 565 -30.13 1.83 -5.06
CA HIS A 565 -30.91 0.57 -4.96
C HIS A 565 -30.04 -0.70 -4.93
N GLY A 566 -29.00 -0.69 -4.09
CA GLY A 566 -28.06 -1.83 -3.95
C GLY A 566 -27.12 -2.05 -5.13
N ARG A 567 -27.16 -1.21 -6.18
CA ARG A 567 -26.18 -1.13 -7.27
C ARG A 567 -25.05 -0.18 -6.90
N ILE A 568 -23.86 -0.47 -7.42
CA ILE A 568 -22.64 0.27 -7.12
C ILE A 568 -22.12 0.91 -8.40
N TYR A 569 -22.00 2.24 -8.41
CA TYR A 569 -21.43 2.98 -9.52
C TYR A 569 -20.18 3.75 -9.05
N LEU A 570 -19.10 3.69 -9.81
CA LEU A 570 -17.91 4.50 -9.56
C LEU A 570 -18.07 5.87 -10.22
N ILE A 571 -17.49 6.90 -9.61
CA ILE A 571 -17.17 8.16 -10.26
C ILE A 571 -15.65 8.25 -10.29
N ASP A 572 -15.12 8.18 -11.50
CA ASP A 572 -13.71 8.03 -11.83
C ASP A 572 -13.06 6.74 -11.29
N ALA A 573 -11.91 6.39 -11.87
CA ALA A 573 -11.10 5.24 -11.50
C ALA A 573 -9.63 5.65 -11.46
N GLY A 574 -9.22 6.25 -10.35
CA GLY A 574 -7.82 6.59 -10.10
C GLY A 574 -6.91 5.38 -9.86
N PRO A 575 -5.60 5.61 -9.71
CA PRO A 575 -4.64 4.55 -9.42
C PRO A 575 -5.01 3.74 -8.17
N GLY A 576 -4.84 2.43 -8.22
CA GLY A 576 -5.11 1.54 -7.09
C GLY A 576 -6.60 1.32 -6.78
N VAL A 577 -7.51 1.56 -7.75
CA VAL A 577 -8.96 1.41 -7.58
C VAL A 577 -9.38 0.04 -7.03
N LEU A 578 -8.71 -1.05 -7.42
CA LEU A 578 -9.05 -2.39 -6.92
C LEU A 578 -8.74 -2.52 -5.42
N GLN A 579 -7.59 -2.01 -4.97
CA GLN A 579 -7.21 -2.00 -3.56
C GLN A 579 -8.17 -1.13 -2.73
N VAL A 580 -8.60 0.01 -3.28
CA VAL A 580 -9.63 0.88 -2.68
C VAL A 580 -10.95 0.13 -2.53
N LEU A 581 -11.43 -0.53 -3.58
CA LEU A 581 -12.69 -1.30 -3.54
C LEU A 581 -12.62 -2.46 -2.54
N THR A 582 -11.53 -3.23 -2.56
CA THR A 582 -11.29 -4.33 -1.61
C THR A 582 -11.28 -3.82 -0.17
N ALA A 583 -10.61 -2.70 0.12
CA ALA A 583 -10.62 -2.09 1.46
C ALA A 583 -12.01 -1.66 1.92
N LEU A 584 -12.93 -1.38 1.00
CA LEU A 584 -14.33 -1.00 1.27
C LEU A 584 -15.30 -2.19 1.27
N GLY A 585 -14.76 -3.42 1.20
CA GLY A 585 -15.56 -4.64 1.12
C GLY A 585 -16.39 -4.74 -0.16
N ILE A 586 -15.93 -4.13 -1.25
CA ILE A 586 -16.57 -4.15 -2.57
C ILE A 586 -15.73 -5.03 -3.50
N ASP A 587 -16.28 -6.13 -3.98
CA ASP A 587 -15.65 -6.88 -5.05
C ASP A 587 -15.86 -6.18 -6.41
N ILE A 588 -14.90 -6.30 -7.32
CA ILE A 588 -15.01 -5.72 -8.67
C ILE A 588 -16.28 -6.17 -9.41
N SER A 589 -16.75 -7.40 -9.17
CA SER A 589 -17.98 -7.93 -9.77
C SER A 589 -19.26 -7.25 -9.25
N GLU A 590 -19.20 -6.55 -8.11
CA GLU A 590 -20.32 -5.77 -7.58
C GLU A 590 -20.52 -4.44 -8.34
N VAL A 591 -19.48 -3.92 -9.00
CA VAL A 591 -19.51 -2.63 -9.69
C VAL A 591 -20.34 -2.70 -10.97
N ASN A 592 -21.44 -1.96 -11.04
CA ASN A 592 -22.39 -1.94 -12.15
C ASN A 592 -21.93 -1.05 -13.31
N GLY A 593 -21.23 0.04 -13.00
CA GLY A 593 -20.70 0.94 -14.02
C GLY A 593 -19.82 2.04 -13.44
N ILE A 594 -19.26 2.83 -14.33
CA ILE A 594 -18.40 3.96 -14.03
C ILE A 594 -18.90 5.20 -14.78
N PHE A 595 -19.03 6.31 -14.06
CA PHE A 595 -19.15 7.65 -14.61
C PHE A 595 -17.75 8.26 -14.66
N HIS A 596 -17.31 8.72 -15.83
CA HIS A 596 -15.95 9.23 -16.01
C HIS A 596 -15.98 10.72 -16.31
N THR A 597 -15.27 11.51 -15.50
CA THR A 597 -15.25 12.98 -15.60
C THR A 597 -14.31 13.44 -16.70
N HIS A 598 -13.06 12.97 -16.69
CA HIS A 598 -12.01 13.35 -17.62
C HIS A 598 -10.80 12.39 -17.59
N ALA A 599 -9.85 12.59 -18.50
CA ALA A 599 -8.83 11.60 -18.83
C ALA A 599 -7.47 11.75 -18.10
N HIS A 600 -7.31 12.52 -17.02
CA HIS A 600 -6.02 12.58 -16.28
C HIS A 600 -5.75 11.30 -15.45
N ASP A 601 -4.49 10.92 -15.22
CA ASP A 601 -4.17 9.64 -14.55
C ASP A 601 -4.80 9.46 -13.18
N ASP A 602 -4.93 10.53 -12.39
CA ASP A 602 -5.57 10.50 -11.07
C ASP A 602 -7.06 10.16 -11.10
N HIS A 603 -7.69 10.21 -12.29
CA HIS A 603 -9.07 9.81 -12.56
C HIS A 603 -9.19 8.63 -13.53
N PHE A 604 -8.15 8.36 -14.32
CA PHE A 604 -8.15 7.40 -15.41
C PHE A 604 -7.36 6.11 -15.13
N ALA A 605 -6.24 6.17 -14.41
CA ALA A 605 -5.22 5.10 -14.44
C ALA A 605 -5.67 3.78 -13.79
N GLY A 606 -6.78 3.77 -13.06
CA GLY A 606 -7.45 2.58 -12.56
C GLY A 606 -8.41 1.92 -13.56
N LEU A 607 -8.85 2.64 -14.60
CA LEU A 607 -9.76 2.11 -15.64
C LEU A 607 -9.23 0.81 -16.26
N PRO A 608 -7.94 0.71 -16.63
CA PRO A 608 -7.40 -0.55 -17.13
C PRO A 608 -7.44 -1.71 -16.13
N ALA A 609 -7.44 -1.46 -14.82
CA ALA A 609 -7.62 -2.52 -13.82
C ALA A 609 -9.06 -3.05 -13.79
N LEU A 610 -10.04 -2.25 -14.22
CA LEU A 610 -11.46 -2.65 -14.26
C LEU A 610 -11.78 -3.67 -15.38
N ILE A 611 -10.90 -3.82 -16.38
CA ILE A 611 -11.04 -4.87 -17.40
C ILE A 611 -10.95 -6.28 -16.80
N ARG A 612 -10.47 -6.40 -15.55
CA ARG A 612 -10.37 -7.66 -14.82
C ARG A 612 -11.74 -8.18 -14.33
N SER A 613 -12.83 -7.52 -14.66
CA SER A 613 -14.18 -8.04 -14.44
C SER A 613 -14.54 -9.13 -15.45
N ASP A 614 -15.43 -10.04 -15.07
CA ASP A 614 -16.00 -11.04 -15.97
C ASP A 614 -17.19 -10.54 -16.79
N ARG A 615 -17.61 -9.28 -16.56
CA ARG A 615 -18.64 -8.60 -17.35
C ARG A 615 -18.12 -7.26 -17.85
N ARG A 616 -18.62 -6.86 -19.02
CA ARG A 616 -18.42 -5.50 -19.53
C ARG A 616 -19.13 -4.51 -18.61
N MET A 617 -18.35 -3.74 -17.84
CA MET A 617 -18.90 -2.68 -16.99
C MET A 617 -19.54 -1.60 -17.86
N ARG A 618 -20.66 -1.02 -17.39
CA ARG A 618 -21.26 0.12 -18.08
C ARG A 618 -20.33 1.31 -17.94
N TYR A 619 -19.98 1.93 -19.06
CA TYR A 619 -19.10 3.11 -19.08
C TYR A 619 -19.92 4.31 -19.53
N PHE A 620 -20.13 5.26 -18.60
CA PHE A 620 -20.93 6.44 -18.80
C PHE A 620 -20.03 7.68 -18.90
N ALA A 621 -20.10 8.36 -20.03
CA ALA A 621 -19.40 9.62 -20.24
C ALA A 621 -20.09 10.41 -21.36
N VAL A 622 -19.80 11.70 -21.48
CA VAL A 622 -20.17 12.44 -22.70
C VAL A 622 -19.25 12.01 -23.86
N PRO A 623 -19.71 12.05 -25.13
CA PRO A 623 -18.95 11.51 -26.27
C PRO A 623 -17.50 12.02 -26.38
N VAL A 624 -17.27 13.32 -26.15
CA VAL A 624 -15.92 13.90 -26.21
C VAL A 624 -14.98 13.40 -25.10
N VAL A 625 -15.50 13.21 -23.88
CA VAL A 625 -14.74 12.63 -22.77
C VAL A 625 -14.45 11.16 -23.07
N ARG A 626 -15.45 10.41 -23.55
CA ARG A 626 -15.28 9.03 -23.99
C ARG A 626 -14.18 8.92 -25.04
N ALA A 627 -14.22 9.73 -26.10
CA ALA A 627 -13.24 9.68 -27.18
C ALA A 627 -11.82 9.98 -26.68
N SER A 628 -11.68 10.99 -25.81
CA SER A 628 -10.43 11.35 -25.17
C SER A 628 -9.84 10.19 -24.34
N VAL A 629 -10.69 9.57 -23.50
CA VAL A 629 -10.35 8.40 -22.68
C VAL A 629 -10.02 7.17 -23.54
N VAL A 630 -10.80 6.87 -24.59
CA VAL A 630 -10.58 5.74 -25.50
C VAL A 630 -9.23 5.87 -26.20
N LYS A 631 -8.89 7.05 -26.70
CA LYS A 631 -7.59 7.32 -27.35
C LYS A 631 -6.43 7.18 -26.38
N LYS A 632 -6.58 7.70 -25.16
CA LYS A 632 -5.56 7.55 -24.10
C LYS A 632 -5.40 6.08 -23.68
N PHE A 633 -6.50 5.36 -23.52
CA PHE A 633 -6.52 3.93 -23.22
C PHE A 633 -5.87 3.09 -24.33
N ALA A 634 -6.24 3.33 -25.58
CA ALA A 634 -5.64 2.66 -26.74
C ALA A 634 -4.12 2.88 -26.79
N ALA A 635 -3.66 4.12 -26.55
CA ALA A 635 -2.24 4.44 -26.48
C ALA A 635 -1.52 3.71 -25.34
N LEU A 636 -2.10 3.70 -24.12
CA LEU A 636 -1.53 2.99 -22.97
C LEU A 636 -1.44 1.49 -23.24
N MET A 637 -2.52 0.89 -23.73
CA MET A 637 -2.65 -0.54 -23.94
C MET A 637 -1.95 -1.04 -25.20
N SER A 638 -1.49 -0.14 -26.08
CA SER A 638 -1.05 -0.47 -27.44
C SER A 638 -2.09 -1.28 -28.23
N LEU A 639 -3.36 -0.91 -28.06
CA LEU A 639 -4.51 -1.53 -28.70
C LEU A 639 -5.17 -0.57 -29.70
N ASP A 640 -6.01 -1.13 -30.57
CA ASP A 640 -6.91 -0.35 -31.41
C ASP A 640 -8.06 0.26 -30.58
N GLU A 641 -8.53 1.45 -30.97
CA GLU A 641 -9.61 2.16 -30.26
C GLU A 641 -10.91 1.32 -30.16
N HIS A 642 -11.22 0.50 -31.16
CA HIS A 642 -12.41 -0.36 -31.16
C HIS A 642 -12.36 -1.47 -30.10
N GLN A 643 -11.17 -1.85 -29.62
CA GLN A 643 -11.03 -2.85 -28.56
C GLN A 643 -11.65 -2.39 -27.24
N PHE A 644 -11.79 -1.08 -27.02
CA PHE A 644 -12.42 -0.54 -25.81
C PHE A 644 -13.84 -1.11 -25.57
N HIS A 645 -14.62 -1.31 -26.64
CA HIS A 645 -16.00 -1.84 -26.57
C HIS A 645 -16.08 -3.34 -26.22
N HIS A 646 -14.95 -4.06 -26.29
CA HIS A 646 -14.86 -5.44 -25.80
C HIS A 646 -14.72 -5.49 -24.28
N PHE A 647 -14.14 -4.45 -23.67
CA PHE A 647 -13.96 -4.36 -22.22
C PHE A 647 -15.10 -3.62 -21.52
N PHE A 648 -15.69 -2.61 -22.17
CA PHE A 648 -16.70 -1.73 -21.57
C PHE A 648 -17.97 -1.66 -22.42
N ALA A 649 -19.11 -1.65 -21.73
CA ALA A 649 -20.42 -1.40 -22.31
C ALA A 649 -20.69 0.11 -22.32
N VAL A 650 -20.21 0.78 -23.36
CA VAL A 650 -20.33 2.24 -23.52
C VAL A 650 -21.79 2.70 -23.55
N ARG A 651 -22.07 3.78 -22.81
CA ARG A 651 -23.33 4.51 -22.74
C ARG A 651 -23.05 6.01 -22.76
N ASP A 652 -23.19 6.62 -23.94
CA ASP A 652 -23.00 8.06 -24.07
C ASP A 652 -24.09 8.84 -23.33
N LEU A 653 -23.68 9.90 -22.64
CA LEU A 653 -24.56 10.82 -21.92
C LEU A 653 -24.73 12.11 -22.72
N ALA A 654 -25.96 12.62 -22.79
CA ALA A 654 -26.26 13.92 -23.37
C ALA A 654 -25.81 15.04 -22.42
N SER A 655 -24.87 15.88 -22.87
CA SER A 655 -24.34 17.03 -22.13
C SER A 655 -25.43 18.06 -21.80
N GLY A 656 -25.45 18.54 -20.56
CA GLY A 656 -26.40 19.55 -20.07
C GLY A 656 -27.83 19.05 -19.84
N GLN A 657 -28.12 17.76 -20.09
CA GLN A 657 -29.45 17.16 -19.96
C GLN A 657 -29.48 16.06 -18.90
N TRP A 658 -30.66 15.77 -18.36
CA TRP A 658 -30.85 14.62 -17.46
C TRP A 658 -30.91 13.33 -18.29
N ASN A 659 -30.06 12.37 -17.94
CA ASN A 659 -29.97 11.04 -18.55
C ASN A 659 -30.44 10.01 -17.53
N ASP A 660 -31.28 9.07 -17.95
CA ASP A 660 -31.71 7.95 -17.10
C ASP A 660 -30.67 6.81 -17.17
N CYS A 661 -29.99 6.60 -16.04
CA CYS A 661 -28.99 5.54 -15.86
C CYS A 661 -29.55 4.45 -14.93
N ASP A 662 -30.51 3.69 -15.45
CA ASP A 662 -31.21 2.60 -14.74
C ASP A 662 -31.98 3.06 -13.49
N GLY A 663 -32.66 4.20 -13.57
CA GLY A 663 -33.41 4.87 -12.51
C GLY A 663 -32.64 6.01 -11.83
N LEU A 664 -31.31 6.05 -11.96
CA LEU A 664 -30.50 7.16 -11.46
C LEU A 664 -30.44 8.25 -12.52
N LEU A 665 -30.97 9.43 -12.23
CA LEU A 665 -30.90 10.55 -13.16
C LEU A 665 -29.54 11.24 -13.05
N VAL A 666 -28.87 11.44 -14.18
CA VAL A 666 -27.52 12.00 -14.25
C VAL A 666 -27.47 13.15 -15.26
N LYS A 667 -27.04 14.32 -14.80
CA LYS A 667 -26.82 15.50 -15.64
C LYS A 667 -25.32 15.82 -15.71
N PRO A 668 -24.62 15.44 -16.79
CA PRO A 668 -23.28 15.93 -17.09
C PRO A 668 -23.31 17.43 -17.40
N ILE A 669 -22.37 18.19 -16.85
CA ILE A 669 -22.20 19.62 -17.11
C ILE A 669 -20.75 19.85 -17.56
N PHE A 670 -20.59 20.58 -18.67
CA PHE A 670 -19.27 20.93 -19.19
C PHE A 670 -18.49 21.80 -18.18
N SER A 671 -17.21 21.46 -17.97
CA SER A 671 -16.29 22.21 -17.11
C SER A 671 -15.01 22.51 -17.89
N PRO A 672 -14.56 23.78 -17.99
CA PRO A 672 -13.28 24.11 -18.60
C PRO A 672 -12.10 23.43 -17.89
N HIS A 673 -11.29 22.72 -18.67
CA HIS A 673 -10.09 21.98 -18.21
C HIS A 673 -9.14 21.78 -19.41
N PRO A 674 -7.84 21.42 -19.23
CA PRO A 674 -6.91 21.19 -20.34
C PRO A 674 -7.34 20.01 -21.25
N VAL A 675 -7.95 18.99 -20.67
CA VAL A 675 -8.61 17.89 -21.39
C VAL A 675 -10.13 18.04 -21.34
N GLU A 676 -10.84 17.25 -22.12
CA GLU A 676 -12.31 17.20 -22.08
C GLU A 676 -12.75 16.81 -20.65
N ASN A 677 -13.49 17.71 -19.98
CA ASN A 677 -13.95 17.50 -18.61
C ASN A 677 -15.45 17.74 -18.46
N THR A 678 -16.07 16.94 -17.62
CA THR A 678 -17.48 16.99 -17.25
C THR A 678 -17.64 16.74 -15.77
N VAL A 679 -18.43 17.59 -15.13
CA VAL A 679 -18.86 17.40 -13.74
C VAL A 679 -20.27 16.85 -13.70
N PHE A 680 -20.62 16.03 -12.70
CA PHE A 680 -21.89 15.28 -12.69
C PHE A 680 -22.84 15.66 -11.55
N MET A 681 -24.08 16.01 -11.91
CA MET A 681 -25.19 16.12 -10.96
C MET A 681 -26.01 14.83 -11.03
N PHE A 682 -26.16 14.16 -9.90
CA PHE A 682 -26.95 12.94 -9.74
C PHE A 682 -28.23 13.26 -8.98
N LYS A 683 -29.31 12.54 -9.31
CA LYS A 683 -30.63 12.76 -8.72
C LYS A 683 -31.42 11.48 -8.59
N ALA A 684 -32.06 11.30 -7.45
CA ALA A 684 -32.90 10.17 -7.11
C ALA A 684 -34.09 10.59 -6.23
N GLY A 685 -35.11 9.74 -6.16
CA GLY A 685 -36.37 10.01 -5.45
C GLY A 685 -37.39 10.79 -6.30
N GLU A 686 -38.61 10.91 -5.79
CA GLU A 686 -39.72 11.61 -6.47
C GLU A 686 -40.31 12.73 -5.59
N GLY A 687 -40.68 13.84 -6.22
CA GLY A 687 -41.38 14.95 -5.57
C GLY A 687 -40.58 15.54 -4.40
N PRO A 688 -41.16 15.67 -3.19
CA PRO A 688 -40.49 16.30 -2.04
C PRO A 688 -39.35 15.46 -1.44
N GLU A 689 -39.23 14.18 -1.77
CA GLU A 689 -38.14 13.30 -1.30
C GLU A 689 -36.94 13.25 -2.27
N GLU A 690 -36.99 14.03 -3.35
CA GLU A 690 -35.90 14.13 -4.31
C GLU A 690 -34.60 14.59 -3.63
N LYS A 691 -33.51 13.85 -3.87
CA LYS A 691 -32.17 14.17 -3.39
C LYS A 691 -31.18 14.27 -4.53
N THR A 692 -30.25 15.20 -4.39
CA THR A 692 -29.22 15.49 -5.39
C THR A 692 -27.81 15.41 -4.83
N TYR A 693 -26.89 14.90 -5.65
CA TYR A 693 -25.47 14.88 -5.37
C TYR A 693 -24.70 15.50 -6.54
N ALA A 694 -23.87 16.51 -6.27
CA ALA A 694 -22.97 17.12 -7.24
C ALA A 694 -21.53 16.66 -7.01
N HIS A 695 -20.91 16.05 -8.02
CA HIS A 695 -19.50 15.61 -8.01
C HIS A 695 -18.67 16.52 -8.93
N TRP A 696 -18.18 17.62 -8.38
CA TRP A 696 -17.46 18.65 -9.11
C TRP A 696 -15.94 18.41 -9.05
N ALA A 697 -15.47 17.39 -9.79
CA ALA A 697 -14.05 17.13 -9.98
C ALA A 697 -13.43 18.11 -11.00
N ASP A 698 -12.18 18.52 -10.77
CA ASP A 698 -11.38 19.31 -11.72
C ASP A 698 -12.09 20.56 -12.25
N LEU A 699 -12.57 21.39 -11.34
CA LEU A 699 -13.21 22.67 -11.69
C LEU A 699 -12.15 23.72 -12.00
N SER A 700 -12.44 24.68 -12.87
CA SER A 700 -11.63 25.90 -12.96
C SER A 700 -12.09 26.95 -11.95
N SER A 701 -11.18 27.52 -11.16
CA SER A 701 -11.55 28.65 -10.29
C SER A 701 -12.09 29.86 -11.06
N PHE A 702 -12.92 30.68 -10.41
CA PHE A 702 -13.51 31.87 -11.04
C PHE A 702 -12.44 32.84 -11.54
N LYS A 703 -11.33 32.95 -10.81
CA LYS A 703 -10.16 33.75 -11.22
C LYS A 703 -9.54 33.25 -12.52
N VAL A 704 -9.38 31.94 -12.69
CA VAL A 704 -8.86 31.34 -13.93
C VAL A 704 -9.83 31.60 -15.07
N LEU A 705 -11.13 31.41 -14.85
CA LEU A 705 -12.17 31.67 -15.84
C LEU A 705 -12.22 33.14 -16.27
N ASP A 706 -12.12 34.08 -15.34
CA ASP A 706 -12.07 35.51 -15.64
C ASP A 706 -10.85 35.88 -16.48
N GLY A 707 -9.70 35.21 -16.25
CA GLY A 707 -8.49 35.37 -17.05
C GLY A 707 -8.60 34.88 -18.50
N MET A 708 -9.67 34.14 -18.84
CA MET A 708 -9.95 33.70 -20.21
C MET A 708 -10.84 34.66 -20.99
N VAL A 709 -11.44 35.66 -20.33
CA VAL A 709 -12.35 36.62 -20.98
C VAL A 709 -11.56 37.72 -21.68
N GLY A 710 -12.00 38.09 -22.89
CA GLY A 710 -11.40 39.19 -23.64
C GLY A 710 -11.84 39.23 -25.10
N THR A 711 -11.08 39.95 -25.93
CA THR A 711 -11.38 40.18 -27.36
C THR A 711 -10.31 39.63 -28.31
N GLU A 712 -9.24 39.02 -27.79
CA GLU A 712 -8.19 38.41 -28.60
C GLU A 712 -8.65 37.10 -29.24
N LYS A 713 -7.84 36.57 -30.18
CA LYS A 713 -8.17 35.40 -31.00
C LYS A 713 -8.63 34.17 -30.19
N HIS A 714 -8.07 33.98 -29.01
CA HIS A 714 -8.33 32.81 -28.15
C HIS A 714 -9.13 33.14 -26.89
N ASP A 715 -9.71 34.34 -26.81
CA ASP A 715 -10.51 34.74 -25.66
C ASP A 715 -11.94 34.23 -25.74
N LEU A 716 -12.56 34.12 -24.57
CA LEU A 716 -13.93 33.67 -24.37
C LEU A 716 -14.88 34.86 -24.15
N PRO A 717 -16.14 34.76 -24.63
CA PRO A 717 -17.17 35.74 -24.28
C PRO A 717 -17.47 35.74 -22.78
N LEU A 718 -17.69 36.93 -22.20
CA LEU A 718 -18.05 37.07 -20.78
C LEU A 718 -19.32 36.26 -20.43
N SER A 719 -20.34 36.29 -21.29
CA SER A 719 -21.60 35.59 -21.07
C SER A 719 -21.45 34.08 -20.93
N LEU A 720 -20.49 33.48 -21.64
CA LEU A 720 -20.17 32.07 -21.54
C LEU A 720 -19.55 31.75 -20.18
N VAL A 721 -18.57 32.55 -19.75
CA VAL A 721 -17.92 32.37 -18.44
C VAL A 721 -18.92 32.56 -17.30
N GLU A 722 -19.80 33.54 -17.38
CA GLU A 722 -20.88 33.74 -16.41
C GLU A 722 -21.89 32.58 -16.37
N ASN A 723 -22.16 31.93 -17.51
CA ASN A 723 -22.99 30.71 -17.55
C ASN A 723 -22.31 29.54 -16.85
N ILE A 724 -21.00 29.35 -17.07
CA ILE A 724 -20.21 28.30 -16.43
C ILE A 724 -20.20 28.52 -14.91
N LYS A 725 -19.90 29.73 -14.45
CA LYS A 725 -19.92 30.09 -13.01
C LYS A 725 -21.28 29.82 -12.38
N ARG A 726 -22.38 30.19 -13.05
CA ARG A 726 -23.74 29.88 -12.59
C ARG A 726 -24.00 28.38 -12.48
N SER A 727 -23.49 27.57 -13.41
CA SER A 727 -23.64 26.12 -13.36
C SER A 727 -22.91 25.48 -12.17
N TYR A 728 -21.74 26.01 -11.77
CA TYR A 728 -21.00 25.52 -10.60
C TYR A 728 -21.76 25.77 -9.29
N LEU A 729 -22.49 26.88 -9.21
CA LEU A 729 -23.29 27.29 -8.04
C LEU A 729 -24.70 26.66 -8.01
N GLU A 730 -25.03 25.75 -8.93
CA GLU A 730 -26.31 25.05 -8.92
C GLU A 730 -26.49 24.26 -7.60
N ARG A 731 -27.60 24.47 -6.90
CA ARG A 731 -27.84 23.87 -5.58
C ARG A 731 -27.85 22.34 -5.64
N ALA A 732 -27.22 21.69 -4.65
CA ALA A 732 -27.36 20.26 -4.39
C ALA A 732 -27.59 19.98 -2.90
N ASN A 733 -28.09 18.79 -2.55
CA ASN A 733 -28.15 18.37 -1.14
C ASN A 733 -26.75 18.00 -0.61
N LEU A 734 -25.93 17.39 -1.46
CA LEU A 734 -24.52 17.13 -1.17
C LEU A 734 -23.70 17.57 -2.37
N LYS A 735 -22.63 18.34 -2.14
CA LYS A 735 -21.71 18.77 -3.20
C LYS A 735 -20.27 18.50 -2.79
N LYS A 736 -19.55 17.73 -3.60
CA LYS A 736 -18.11 17.49 -3.45
C LYS A 736 -17.35 18.34 -4.46
N LEU A 737 -16.43 19.16 -3.97
CA LEU A 737 -15.79 20.26 -4.71
C LEU A 737 -14.27 20.04 -4.80
N ASP A 738 -13.74 20.19 -6.00
CA ASP A 738 -12.31 20.44 -6.23
C ASP A 738 -11.92 21.84 -5.73
N ILE A 739 -10.92 21.89 -4.83
CA ILE A 739 -10.31 23.13 -4.33
C ILE A 739 -8.77 23.12 -4.44
N GLY A 740 -8.20 22.35 -5.37
CA GLY A 740 -6.76 22.19 -5.58
C GLY A 740 -6.02 23.49 -5.91
N GLY A 741 -6.72 24.48 -6.45
CA GLY A 741 -6.20 25.79 -6.80
C GLY A 741 -5.20 25.82 -7.96
N GLY A 742 -4.25 26.76 -7.91
CA GLY A 742 -3.25 26.92 -8.96
C GLY A 742 -3.82 27.48 -10.26
N MET A 743 -3.31 26.98 -11.40
CA MET A 743 -3.69 27.47 -12.74
C MET A 743 -4.85 26.70 -13.37
N ILE A 744 -5.26 25.59 -12.77
CA ILE A 744 -6.17 24.62 -13.39
C ILE A 744 -7.38 24.33 -12.50
N HIS A 745 -7.17 24.15 -11.19
CA HIS A 745 -8.20 23.66 -10.28
C HIS A 745 -9.02 24.77 -9.59
N GLY A 746 -10.05 24.34 -8.87
CA GLY A 746 -11.01 25.19 -8.18
C GLY A 746 -10.44 25.82 -6.92
N MET A 747 -11.20 26.71 -6.28
CA MET A 747 -10.86 27.23 -4.96
C MET A 747 -12.09 27.30 -4.07
N ALA A 748 -11.89 27.06 -2.77
CA ALA A 748 -13.01 27.03 -1.81
C ALA A 748 -13.79 28.35 -1.76
N GLU A 749 -13.08 29.48 -1.89
CA GLU A 749 -13.66 30.82 -1.76
C GLU A 749 -14.75 31.11 -2.80
N ASP A 750 -14.67 30.52 -3.99
CA ASP A 750 -15.68 30.66 -5.05
C ASP A 750 -17.06 30.11 -4.61
N PHE A 751 -17.08 29.26 -3.58
CA PHE A 751 -18.26 28.56 -3.07
C PHE A 751 -18.70 29.05 -1.68
N ARG A 752 -18.14 30.15 -1.16
CA ARG A 752 -18.54 30.69 0.17
C ARG A 752 -20.03 31.00 0.27
N SER A 753 -20.66 31.40 -0.84
CA SER A 753 -22.09 31.68 -0.93
C SER A 753 -22.88 30.58 -1.66
N ASP A 754 -22.34 29.37 -1.77
CA ASP A 754 -23.03 28.26 -2.44
C ASP A 754 -24.30 27.87 -1.67
N PRO A 755 -25.44 27.67 -2.35
CA PRO A 755 -26.72 27.43 -1.70
C PRO A 755 -26.95 25.96 -1.28
N SER A 756 -25.96 25.08 -1.46
CA SER A 756 -26.09 23.64 -1.17
C SER A 756 -26.14 23.35 0.33
N ASP A 757 -26.81 22.25 0.69
CA ASP A 757 -27.04 21.92 2.11
C ASP A 757 -25.73 21.47 2.80
N ARG A 758 -24.83 20.80 2.07
CA ARG A 758 -23.52 20.37 2.56
C ARG A 758 -22.45 20.40 1.47
N LEU A 759 -21.30 20.97 1.80
CA LEU A 759 -20.11 21.01 0.96
C LEU A 759 -19.00 20.11 1.51
N ILE A 760 -18.40 19.32 0.62
CA ILE A 760 -17.18 18.54 0.88
C ILE A 760 -16.07 19.11 0.02
N LEU A 761 -15.00 19.57 0.66
CA LEU A 761 -13.83 20.13 0.01
C LEU A 761 -12.78 19.03 -0.19
N ALA A 762 -12.31 18.87 -1.43
CA ALA A 762 -11.48 17.76 -1.87
C ALA A 762 -10.43 18.22 -2.90
N HIS A 763 -9.65 17.26 -3.41
CA HIS A 763 -8.66 17.44 -4.47
C HIS A 763 -7.47 18.31 -4.04
N ILE A 764 -6.88 18.01 -2.88
CA ILE A 764 -5.74 18.75 -2.31
C ILE A 764 -4.68 17.82 -1.74
N ASP A 765 -3.41 18.20 -1.84
CA ASP A 765 -2.25 17.50 -1.23
C ASP A 765 -1.98 17.86 0.24
N ARG A 766 -2.88 18.64 0.86
CA ARG A 766 -2.72 19.23 2.19
C ARG A 766 -3.99 19.11 3.04
N LYS A 767 -3.88 19.50 4.31
CA LYS A 767 -5.04 19.73 5.18
C LYS A 767 -5.77 21.01 4.79
N LEU A 768 -7.06 21.08 5.10
CA LEU A 768 -7.86 22.28 4.97
C LEU A 768 -7.30 23.39 5.87
N LEU A 769 -7.36 24.63 5.38
CA LEU A 769 -7.07 25.83 6.15
C LEU A 769 -8.33 26.25 6.95
N PRO A 770 -8.18 26.96 8.08
CA PRO A 770 -9.34 27.41 8.87
C PRO A 770 -10.39 28.17 8.04
N ALA A 771 -9.96 29.06 7.14
CA ALA A 771 -10.86 29.80 6.26
C ALA A 771 -11.63 28.92 5.25
N GLU A 772 -11.07 27.76 4.88
CA GLU A 772 -11.74 26.77 4.02
C GLU A 772 -12.71 25.92 4.84
N MET A 773 -12.36 25.58 6.09
CA MET A 773 -13.26 24.87 7.02
C MET A 773 -14.53 25.65 7.36
N GLU A 774 -14.49 26.98 7.29
CA GLU A 774 -15.69 27.83 7.40
C GLU A 774 -16.65 27.65 6.23
N ILE A 775 -16.17 27.19 5.08
CA ILE A 775 -16.95 27.03 3.84
C ILE A 775 -17.48 25.59 3.73
N GLY A 776 -16.65 24.59 4.02
CA GLY A 776 -17.02 23.19 3.83
C GLY A 776 -16.22 22.21 4.67
N SER A 777 -16.69 20.96 4.65
CA SER A 777 -16.12 19.85 5.43
C SER A 777 -15.13 19.01 4.62
N GLU A 778 -14.25 18.26 5.28
CA GLU A 778 -13.55 17.13 4.65
C GLU A 778 -14.32 15.82 4.89
N ALA A 779 -14.07 14.80 4.07
CA ALA A 779 -14.62 13.47 4.26
C ALA A 779 -13.51 12.42 4.35
N ALA A 780 -13.58 11.57 5.38
CA ALA A 780 -12.63 10.48 5.57
C ALA A 780 -12.80 9.38 4.50
N PHE A 781 -11.75 8.59 4.29
CA PHE A 781 -11.83 7.37 3.48
C PHE A 781 -12.89 6.43 4.08
N GLY A 782 -13.78 5.92 3.22
CA GLY A 782 -14.85 5.02 3.65
C GLY A 782 -16.06 5.70 4.30
N ALA A 783 -16.06 7.03 4.43
CA ALA A 783 -17.21 7.77 4.95
C ALA A 783 -18.41 7.68 3.99
N VAL A 784 -19.61 7.52 4.54
CA VAL A 784 -20.85 7.38 3.77
C VAL A 784 -21.80 8.53 4.11
N ASP A 785 -22.25 9.25 3.09
CA ASP A 785 -23.36 10.19 3.17
C ASP A 785 -24.62 9.55 2.61
N VAL A 786 -25.57 9.24 3.49
CA VAL A 786 -26.86 8.66 3.12
C VAL A 786 -27.83 9.79 2.78
N LEU A 787 -28.26 9.86 1.52
CA LEU A 787 -29.22 10.86 1.04
C LEU A 787 -30.65 10.34 1.15
N ILE A 788 -30.87 9.09 0.71
CA ILE A 788 -32.14 8.37 0.83
C ILE A 788 -31.83 7.00 1.49
N PRO A 789 -32.33 6.75 2.72
CA PRO A 789 -32.14 5.46 3.39
C PRO A 789 -32.94 4.38 2.65
N GLY A 790 -32.43 3.16 2.60
CA GLY A 790 -33.14 2.04 1.95
C GLY A 790 -33.47 0.88 2.90
N GLU A 791 -34.10 -0.15 2.36
CA GLU A 791 -34.59 -1.31 3.12
C GLU A 791 -33.54 -2.42 3.31
N LYS A 792 -33.58 -3.09 4.48
CA LYS A 792 -32.66 -4.17 4.86
C LYS A 792 -32.74 -5.44 3.98
N ASN A 793 -33.75 -5.56 3.11
CA ASN A 793 -34.04 -6.80 2.37
C ASN A 793 -33.20 -7.03 1.10
N LEU A 794 -32.48 -6.00 0.60
CA LEU A 794 -31.72 -6.07 -0.66
C LEU A 794 -30.73 -7.25 -0.75
N MET A 795 -30.15 -7.69 0.37
CA MET A 795 -29.24 -8.84 0.38
C MET A 795 -29.94 -10.18 0.17
N THR A 796 -31.19 -10.31 0.63
CA THR A 796 -32.02 -11.48 0.38
C THR A 796 -32.33 -11.57 -1.11
N ASP A 797 -32.70 -10.45 -1.73
CA ASP A 797 -33.04 -10.39 -3.16
C ASP A 797 -31.82 -10.72 -4.03
N ARG A 798 -30.64 -10.26 -3.62
CA ARG A 798 -29.37 -10.61 -4.28
C ARG A 798 -29.10 -12.11 -4.20
N ALA A 799 -29.26 -12.71 -3.01
CA ALA A 799 -29.10 -14.15 -2.83
C ALA A 799 -30.10 -14.96 -3.68
N PHE A 800 -31.36 -14.53 -3.71
CA PHE A 800 -32.40 -15.08 -4.57
C PHE A 800 -31.98 -15.04 -6.05
N GLY A 801 -31.51 -13.88 -6.52
CA GLY A 801 -31.04 -13.70 -7.89
C GLY A 801 -29.93 -14.68 -8.26
N PHE A 802 -28.94 -14.89 -7.38
CA PHE A 802 -27.87 -15.86 -7.61
C PHE A 802 -28.37 -17.30 -7.70
N ILE A 803 -29.23 -17.73 -6.77
CA ILE A 803 -29.77 -19.10 -6.79
C ILE A 803 -30.67 -19.31 -8.02
N LYS A 804 -31.50 -18.33 -8.38
CA LYS A 804 -32.34 -18.37 -9.59
C LYS A 804 -31.51 -18.47 -10.86
N ALA A 805 -30.35 -17.81 -10.90
CA ALA A 805 -29.44 -17.90 -12.04
C ALA A 805 -28.79 -19.30 -12.18
N PHE A 806 -28.52 -19.99 -11.08
CA PHE A 806 -28.05 -21.38 -11.09
C PHE A 806 -29.17 -22.38 -11.46
N PHE A 807 -30.41 -22.09 -11.08
CA PHE A 807 -31.56 -22.97 -11.27
C PHE A 807 -32.73 -22.24 -11.97
N PRO A 808 -32.58 -21.85 -13.25
CA PRO A 808 -33.53 -20.97 -13.94
C PRO A 808 -34.94 -21.56 -14.06
N HIS A 809 -35.05 -22.89 -14.15
CA HIS A 809 -36.32 -23.59 -14.37
C HIS A 809 -37.13 -23.85 -13.08
N ILE A 810 -36.59 -23.53 -11.90
CA ILE A 810 -37.27 -23.79 -10.63
C ILE A 810 -38.24 -22.67 -10.26
N ASP A 811 -39.36 -23.02 -9.63
CA ASP A 811 -40.36 -22.07 -9.12
C ASP A 811 -39.71 -21.10 -8.12
N GLU A 812 -39.97 -19.80 -8.32
CA GLU A 812 -39.47 -18.72 -7.48
C GLU A 812 -39.89 -18.86 -6.02
N LYS A 813 -41.05 -19.46 -5.73
CA LYS A 813 -41.49 -19.70 -4.35
C LYS A 813 -40.55 -20.65 -3.60
N GLU A 814 -40.01 -21.66 -4.29
CA GLU A 814 -39.11 -22.64 -3.67
C GLU A 814 -37.76 -22.03 -3.34
N ILE A 815 -37.24 -21.20 -4.25
CA ILE A 815 -35.99 -20.46 -4.03
C ILE A 815 -36.18 -19.42 -2.92
N THR A 816 -37.30 -18.71 -2.92
CA THR A 816 -37.63 -17.73 -1.87
C THR A 816 -37.64 -18.39 -0.50
N LEU A 817 -38.27 -19.55 -0.36
CA LEU A 817 -38.29 -20.31 0.89
C LEU A 817 -36.88 -20.71 1.34
N LEU A 818 -36.04 -21.18 0.41
CA LEU A 818 -34.65 -21.56 0.70
C LEU A 818 -33.81 -20.37 1.20
N VAL A 819 -33.97 -19.20 0.58
CA VAL A 819 -33.20 -17.99 0.91
C VAL A 819 -33.69 -17.32 2.19
N GLN A 820 -35.01 -17.21 2.38
CA GLN A 820 -35.58 -16.52 3.55
C GLN A 820 -35.26 -17.22 4.88
N GLN A 821 -35.09 -18.55 4.86
CA GLN A 821 -34.75 -19.33 6.04
C GLN A 821 -33.26 -19.31 6.38
N ALA A 822 -32.41 -18.82 5.48
CA ALA A 822 -30.96 -18.94 5.61
C ALA A 822 -30.36 -17.71 6.33
N PRO A 823 -29.57 -17.90 7.40
CA PRO A 823 -28.91 -16.80 8.09
C PRO A 823 -27.84 -16.15 7.23
N LYS A 824 -27.69 -14.83 7.40
CA LYS A 824 -26.60 -14.03 6.83
C LYS A 824 -25.47 -13.96 7.85
N VAL A 825 -24.24 -14.27 7.45
CA VAL A 825 -23.05 -14.29 8.30
C VAL A 825 -22.06 -13.27 7.76
N ASN A 826 -21.47 -12.49 8.67
CA ASN A 826 -20.43 -11.51 8.32
C ASN A 826 -19.07 -12.03 8.79
N TYR A 827 -18.06 -11.88 7.94
CA TYR A 827 -16.67 -12.15 8.26
C TYR A 827 -15.87 -10.85 8.14
N ASN A 828 -14.96 -10.63 9.09
CA ASN A 828 -14.01 -9.52 9.03
C ASN A 828 -12.89 -9.87 8.04
N ALA A 829 -12.27 -8.87 7.41
CA ALA A 829 -11.08 -9.06 6.57
C ALA A 829 -10.00 -9.92 7.27
N GLY A 830 -9.41 -10.87 6.54
CA GLY A 830 -8.35 -11.75 7.04
C GLY A 830 -8.81 -12.95 7.86
N THR A 831 -10.12 -13.16 8.05
CA THR A 831 -10.69 -14.28 8.80
C THR A 831 -10.69 -15.56 7.96
N ILE A 832 -10.34 -16.71 8.56
CA ILE A 832 -10.54 -18.00 7.91
C ILE A 832 -12.03 -18.35 7.97
N ILE A 833 -12.63 -18.55 6.80
CA ILE A 833 -14.04 -18.96 6.66
C ILE A 833 -14.14 -20.48 6.79
N HIS A 834 -13.28 -21.22 6.09
CA HIS A 834 -13.18 -22.70 6.12
C HIS A 834 -11.71 -23.11 6.06
N ARG A 835 -11.26 -24.08 6.86
CA ARG A 835 -9.92 -24.68 6.69
C ARG A 835 -9.99 -25.86 5.72
N ALA A 836 -8.87 -26.13 5.06
CA ALA A 836 -8.72 -27.37 4.32
C ALA A 836 -8.96 -28.56 5.28
N GLN A 837 -9.83 -29.49 4.88
CA GLN A 837 -10.24 -30.71 5.59
C GLN A 837 -11.31 -30.54 6.69
N ASP A 838 -11.76 -29.32 6.99
CA ASP A 838 -12.91 -29.13 7.90
C ASP A 838 -14.19 -29.68 7.26
N SER A 839 -14.94 -30.50 7.99
CA SER A 839 -16.29 -30.88 7.59
C SER A 839 -17.30 -29.81 7.99
N CYS A 840 -18.20 -29.45 7.08
CA CYS A 840 -19.25 -28.46 7.34
C CYS A 840 -20.63 -28.98 6.94
N ASP A 841 -21.61 -28.78 7.83
CA ASP A 841 -23.02 -29.13 7.60
C ASP A 841 -23.81 -28.01 6.90
N TYR A 842 -23.12 -27.19 6.13
CA TYR A 842 -23.73 -26.06 5.43
C TYR A 842 -22.97 -25.74 4.13
N LEU A 843 -23.69 -25.06 3.24
CA LEU A 843 -23.16 -24.47 2.01
C LEU A 843 -23.33 -22.96 2.12
N GLU A 844 -22.23 -22.23 2.03
CA GLU A 844 -22.28 -20.77 2.05
C GLU A 844 -22.24 -20.19 0.64
N MET A 845 -22.79 -18.99 0.46
CA MET A 845 -22.67 -18.24 -0.79
C MET A 845 -22.29 -16.79 -0.51
N VAL A 846 -21.27 -16.29 -1.19
CA VAL A 846 -20.78 -14.91 -1.05
C VAL A 846 -21.80 -13.92 -1.60
N LEU A 847 -22.20 -12.94 -0.78
CA LEU A 847 -23.15 -11.88 -1.16
C LEU A 847 -22.48 -10.53 -1.42
N SER A 848 -21.38 -10.25 -0.72
CA SER A 848 -20.55 -9.05 -0.90
C SER A 848 -19.13 -9.27 -0.38
N GLY A 849 -18.17 -8.50 -0.89
CA GLY A 849 -16.75 -8.60 -0.56
C GLY A 849 -16.04 -9.75 -1.27
N THR A 850 -14.74 -9.89 -0.99
CA THR A 850 -13.86 -10.82 -1.72
C THR A 850 -13.30 -11.89 -0.76
N VAL A 851 -13.25 -13.14 -1.23
CA VAL A 851 -12.71 -14.29 -0.49
C VAL A 851 -11.54 -14.89 -1.25
N ALA A 852 -10.41 -15.12 -0.59
CA ALA A 852 -9.28 -15.88 -1.10
C ALA A 852 -9.54 -17.38 -1.02
N TYR A 853 -9.08 -18.07 -2.05
CA TYR A 853 -9.01 -19.51 -2.18
C TYR A 853 -7.53 -19.90 -2.19
N LEU A 854 -7.09 -20.69 -1.21
CA LEU A 854 -5.67 -20.96 -0.95
C LEU A 854 -5.34 -22.45 -0.98
N GLU A 855 -4.34 -22.82 -1.78
CA GLU A 855 -3.70 -24.15 -1.81
C GLU A 855 -2.18 -24.03 -1.78
N SER A 856 -1.56 -24.36 -0.64
CA SER A 856 -0.11 -24.22 -0.49
C SER A 856 0.69 -25.22 -1.33
N ARG A 857 0.17 -26.42 -1.57
CA ARG A 857 0.91 -27.51 -2.26
C ARG A 857 1.29 -27.16 -3.70
N ASN A 858 0.38 -26.49 -4.40
CA ASN A 858 0.57 -26.09 -5.80
C ASN A 858 0.76 -24.57 -5.96
N GLY A 859 0.84 -23.83 -4.84
CA GLY A 859 0.98 -22.36 -4.85
C GLY A 859 -0.22 -21.63 -5.45
N VAL A 860 -1.43 -22.20 -5.37
CA VAL A 860 -2.64 -21.60 -5.95
C VAL A 860 -3.23 -20.61 -4.96
N GLU A 861 -3.31 -19.35 -5.40
CA GLU A 861 -4.01 -18.26 -4.72
C GLU A 861 -4.98 -17.62 -5.73
N ASN A 862 -6.28 -17.77 -5.50
CA ASN A 862 -7.33 -17.24 -6.38
C ASN A 862 -8.38 -16.47 -5.59
N HIS A 863 -9.11 -15.59 -6.26
CA HIS A 863 -10.17 -14.78 -5.64
C HIS A 863 -11.54 -15.31 -6.02
N LEU A 864 -12.42 -15.45 -5.04
CA LEU A 864 -13.81 -15.84 -5.19
C LEU A 864 -14.69 -14.59 -5.09
N SER A 865 -15.31 -14.24 -6.23
CA SER A 865 -16.26 -13.15 -6.35
C SER A 865 -17.65 -13.52 -5.80
N ILE A 866 -18.57 -12.55 -5.81
CA ILE A 866 -19.96 -12.73 -5.37
C ILE A 866 -20.67 -13.87 -6.13
N GLY A 867 -21.65 -14.49 -5.47
CA GLY A 867 -22.38 -15.67 -5.97
C GLY A 867 -21.56 -16.96 -5.91
N SER A 868 -20.32 -16.93 -5.42
CA SER A 868 -19.51 -18.13 -5.21
C SER A 868 -20.02 -18.96 -4.05
N PHE A 869 -20.19 -20.27 -4.27
CA PHE A 869 -20.46 -21.23 -3.22
C PHE A 869 -19.16 -21.62 -2.48
N LEU A 870 -19.24 -21.68 -1.16
CA LEU A 870 -18.16 -22.02 -0.23
C LEU A 870 -18.55 -23.28 0.56
N GLY A 871 -17.60 -24.19 0.76
CA GLY A 871 -17.81 -25.42 1.51
C GLY A 871 -18.61 -26.51 0.76
N GLY A 872 -19.27 -27.38 1.51
CA GLY A 872 -20.14 -28.45 1.01
C GLY A 872 -19.43 -29.63 0.32
N ILE A 873 -18.13 -29.82 0.53
CA ILE A 873 -17.34 -30.88 -0.12
C ILE A 873 -17.89 -32.27 0.25
N ASP A 874 -18.12 -32.51 1.53
CA ASP A 874 -18.42 -33.86 2.05
C ASP A 874 -19.78 -34.36 1.60
N PHE A 875 -20.83 -33.53 1.72
CA PHE A 875 -22.18 -33.96 1.38
C PHE A 875 -22.48 -33.96 -0.12
N LEU A 876 -21.71 -33.20 -0.91
CA LEU A 876 -21.77 -33.24 -2.37
C LEU A 876 -20.96 -34.43 -2.94
N GLY A 877 -20.29 -35.23 -2.10
CA GLY A 877 -19.48 -36.36 -2.54
C GLY A 877 -18.28 -35.95 -3.39
N LEU A 878 -17.67 -34.81 -3.06
CA LEU A 878 -16.45 -34.31 -3.67
C LEU A 878 -15.24 -34.83 -2.86
N LYS A 879 -14.09 -35.07 -3.51
CA LYS A 879 -12.94 -35.70 -2.84
C LYS A 879 -12.28 -34.75 -1.83
N SER A 880 -11.68 -35.29 -0.78
CA SER A 880 -10.93 -34.51 0.23
C SER A 880 -9.65 -33.86 -0.32
N GLU A 881 -9.11 -34.40 -1.42
CA GLU A 881 -8.04 -33.80 -2.22
C GLU A 881 -8.47 -32.48 -2.88
N ASP A 882 -9.78 -32.21 -2.95
CA ASP A 882 -10.36 -30.92 -3.30
C ASP A 882 -10.78 -30.12 -2.06
N SER A 883 -10.01 -30.18 -0.97
CA SER A 883 -10.21 -29.34 0.23
C SER A 883 -9.21 -28.19 0.28
N TRP A 884 -9.72 -27.01 0.64
CA TRP A 884 -9.04 -25.72 0.48
C TRP A 884 -9.23 -24.87 1.71
N THR A 885 -8.28 -23.97 1.97
CA THR A 885 -8.49 -22.92 2.96
C THR A 885 -9.12 -21.72 2.28
N LEU A 886 -10.28 -21.29 2.80
CA LEU A 886 -11.00 -20.11 2.36
C LEU A 886 -10.80 -19.02 3.40
N ARG A 887 -10.35 -17.84 2.95
CA ARG A 887 -10.04 -16.71 3.83
C ARG A 887 -10.67 -15.44 3.27
N SER A 888 -11.33 -14.63 4.08
CA SER A 888 -11.81 -13.33 3.63
C SER A 888 -10.63 -12.40 3.33
N ILE A 889 -10.63 -11.75 2.17
CA ILE A 889 -9.64 -10.71 1.83
C ILE A 889 -10.12 -9.36 2.37
N SER A 890 -11.40 -9.07 2.15
CA SER A 890 -12.09 -7.89 2.66
C SER A 890 -13.12 -8.28 3.73
N ASP A 891 -13.76 -7.29 4.35
CA ASP A 891 -15.04 -7.54 5.00
C ASP A 891 -16.00 -8.15 3.99
N CYS A 892 -16.59 -9.29 4.33
CA CYS A 892 -17.47 -10.03 3.43
C CYS A 892 -18.70 -10.55 4.15
N MET A 893 -19.79 -10.68 3.39
CA MET A 893 -21.06 -11.23 3.87
C MET A 893 -21.42 -12.44 3.04
N VAL A 894 -21.87 -13.50 3.71
CA VAL A 894 -22.34 -14.73 3.07
C VAL A 894 -23.75 -15.06 3.54
N ILE A 895 -24.48 -15.83 2.74
CA ILE A 895 -25.69 -16.54 3.19
C ILE A 895 -25.35 -18.00 3.43
N ARG A 896 -25.77 -18.54 4.58
CA ARG A 896 -25.46 -19.91 5.00
C ARG A 896 -26.70 -20.80 4.80
N LEU A 897 -26.66 -21.65 3.78
CA LEU A 897 -27.70 -22.62 3.48
C LEU A 897 -27.41 -23.92 4.24
N SER A 898 -28.37 -24.42 5.02
CA SER A 898 -28.16 -25.68 5.74
C SER A 898 -28.07 -26.85 4.77
N HIS A 899 -27.20 -27.82 5.07
CA HIS A 899 -27.05 -29.04 4.28
C HIS A 899 -28.41 -29.75 4.06
N ALA A 900 -29.21 -29.91 5.11
CA ALA A 900 -30.53 -30.54 5.02
C ALA A 900 -31.46 -29.83 4.02
N ASN A 901 -31.51 -28.49 4.05
CA ASN A 901 -32.39 -27.72 3.17
C ASN A 901 -31.88 -27.75 1.71
N VAL A 902 -30.57 -27.70 1.50
CA VAL A 902 -29.98 -27.79 0.16
C VAL A 902 -30.24 -29.17 -0.45
N LEU A 903 -30.02 -30.26 0.29
CA LEU A 903 -30.32 -31.60 -0.23
C LEU A 903 -31.80 -31.78 -0.50
N ALA A 904 -32.69 -31.38 0.41
CA ALA A 904 -34.12 -31.48 0.20
C ALA A 904 -34.56 -30.71 -1.06
N PHE A 905 -34.00 -29.51 -1.27
CA PHE A 905 -34.24 -28.70 -2.48
C PHE A 905 -33.75 -29.40 -3.76
N LEU A 906 -32.52 -29.93 -3.75
CA LEU A 906 -31.92 -30.61 -4.91
C LEU A 906 -32.62 -31.93 -5.23
N GLU A 907 -33.00 -32.71 -4.22
CA GLU A 907 -33.66 -34.02 -4.40
C GLU A 907 -35.10 -33.86 -4.85
N LYS A 908 -35.85 -32.93 -4.26
CA LYS A 908 -37.22 -32.60 -4.69
C LYS A 908 -37.28 -32.21 -6.18
N ASN A 909 -36.25 -31.54 -6.67
CA ASN A 909 -36.18 -31.03 -8.05
C ASN A 909 -35.34 -31.92 -8.99
N ASN A 910 -34.82 -33.07 -8.53
CA ASN A 910 -33.95 -33.98 -9.31
C ASN A 910 -32.65 -33.34 -9.85
N LEU A 911 -32.10 -32.34 -9.14
CA LEU A 911 -30.95 -31.54 -9.58
C LEU A 911 -29.59 -31.99 -9.00
N LYS A 912 -29.58 -32.96 -8.08
CA LYS A 912 -28.39 -33.33 -7.30
C LYS A 912 -27.19 -33.70 -8.19
N ARG A 913 -27.40 -34.55 -9.20
CA ARG A 913 -26.33 -35.02 -10.10
C ARG A 913 -25.73 -33.87 -10.91
N ASP A 914 -26.59 -33.07 -11.53
CA ASP A 914 -26.19 -31.97 -12.41
C ASP A 914 -25.48 -30.86 -11.62
N PHE A 915 -25.94 -30.59 -10.40
CA PHE A 915 -25.29 -29.65 -9.49
C PHE A 915 -23.87 -30.12 -9.10
N VAL A 916 -23.71 -31.39 -8.70
CA VAL A 916 -22.39 -31.95 -8.35
C VAL A 916 -21.44 -31.94 -9.55
N GLU A 917 -21.91 -32.28 -10.75
CA GLU A 917 -21.09 -32.24 -11.97
C GLU A 917 -20.66 -30.80 -12.30
N SER A 918 -21.59 -29.84 -12.23
CA SER A 918 -21.30 -28.43 -12.45
C SER A 918 -20.26 -27.91 -11.46
N MET A 919 -20.40 -28.24 -10.17
CA MET A 919 -19.43 -27.84 -9.14
C MET A 919 -18.04 -28.42 -9.38
N ARG A 920 -17.91 -29.66 -9.89
CA ARG A 920 -16.60 -30.24 -10.28
C ARG A 920 -15.94 -29.45 -11.39
N LYS A 921 -16.68 -29.14 -12.46
CA LYS A 921 -16.16 -28.36 -13.60
C LYS A 921 -15.80 -26.93 -13.20
N ILE A 922 -16.62 -26.26 -12.39
CA ILE A 922 -16.33 -24.93 -11.85
C ILE A 922 -15.04 -24.95 -11.03
N ARG A 923 -14.85 -25.95 -10.16
CA ARG A 923 -13.62 -26.11 -9.36
C ARG A 923 -12.39 -26.34 -10.24
N PHE A 924 -12.51 -27.15 -11.29
CA PHE A 924 -11.44 -27.32 -12.28
C PHE A 924 -11.08 -26.00 -12.96
N LEU A 925 -12.08 -25.29 -13.52
CA LEU A 925 -11.87 -23.99 -14.18
C LEU A 925 -11.21 -22.98 -13.23
N ARG A 926 -11.58 -22.98 -11.95
CA ARG A 926 -10.96 -22.11 -10.95
C ARG A 926 -9.47 -22.34 -10.75
N LYS A 927 -8.94 -23.54 -10.98
CA LYS A 927 -7.51 -23.82 -10.87
C LYS A 927 -6.72 -23.30 -12.07
N THR A 928 -7.39 -23.00 -13.18
CA THR A 928 -6.71 -22.55 -14.41
C THR A 928 -6.34 -21.06 -14.32
N TRP A 929 -5.22 -20.68 -14.93
CA TRP A 929 -4.80 -19.27 -15.01
C TRP A 929 -5.82 -18.40 -15.75
N LEU A 930 -6.47 -18.94 -16.79
CA LEU A 930 -7.42 -18.19 -17.62
C LEU A 930 -8.72 -17.85 -16.90
N PHE A 931 -9.27 -18.79 -16.12
CA PHE A 931 -10.60 -18.65 -15.52
C PHE A 931 -10.60 -18.51 -13.99
N GLY A 932 -9.46 -18.66 -13.32
CA GLY A 932 -9.37 -18.67 -11.85
C GLY A 932 -9.55 -17.32 -11.16
N GLU A 933 -9.38 -16.22 -11.89
CA GLU A 933 -9.28 -14.88 -11.31
C GLU A 933 -10.50 -14.03 -11.68
N ALA A 934 -11.18 -13.47 -10.66
CA ALA A 934 -12.28 -12.50 -10.82
C ALA A 934 -13.45 -12.95 -11.73
N THR A 935 -13.50 -14.24 -12.07
CA THR A 935 -14.61 -14.86 -12.81
C THR A 935 -15.69 -15.30 -11.84
N THR A 936 -16.90 -14.76 -11.98
CA THR A 936 -17.99 -15.12 -11.07
C THR A 936 -18.41 -16.58 -11.26
N SER A 937 -18.97 -17.16 -10.20
CA SER A 937 -19.54 -18.51 -10.23
C SER A 937 -20.59 -18.69 -11.32
N PHE A 938 -21.33 -17.64 -11.66
CA PHE A 938 -22.31 -17.67 -12.74
C PHE A 938 -21.66 -17.86 -14.11
N THR A 939 -20.66 -17.03 -14.42
CA THR A 939 -19.90 -17.11 -15.67
C THR A 939 -19.21 -18.46 -15.79
N LEU A 940 -18.60 -18.94 -14.70
CA LEU A 940 -17.98 -20.27 -14.66
C LEU A 940 -18.99 -21.40 -14.84
N ASN A 941 -20.19 -21.29 -14.27
CA ASN A 941 -21.25 -22.28 -14.45
C ASN A 941 -21.66 -22.36 -15.93
N ARG A 942 -21.82 -21.23 -16.61
CA ARG A 942 -22.14 -21.18 -18.04
C ARG A 942 -21.03 -21.82 -18.89
N ILE A 943 -19.76 -21.51 -18.61
CA ILE A 943 -18.61 -22.12 -19.29
C ILE A 943 -18.58 -23.63 -19.02
N ALA A 944 -18.78 -24.07 -17.77
CA ALA A 944 -18.78 -25.47 -17.38
C ALA A 944 -19.79 -26.33 -18.16
N HIS A 945 -20.96 -25.78 -18.48
CA HIS A 945 -21.97 -26.47 -19.29
C HIS A 945 -21.56 -26.63 -20.77
N SER A 946 -20.65 -25.78 -21.25
CA SER A 946 -20.13 -25.82 -22.64
C SER A 946 -18.85 -26.66 -22.81
N LEU A 947 -18.22 -27.11 -21.74
CA LEU A 947 -17.01 -27.94 -21.81
C LEU A 947 -17.31 -29.34 -22.35
N THR A 948 -16.64 -29.71 -23.43
CA THR A 948 -16.73 -31.06 -24.02
C THR A 948 -15.42 -31.82 -23.82
N PRO A 949 -15.41 -32.96 -23.10
CA PRO A 949 -14.18 -33.71 -22.84
C PRO A 949 -13.69 -34.44 -24.10
N MET A 950 -12.37 -34.50 -24.28
CA MET A 950 -11.68 -35.23 -25.36
C MET A 950 -10.40 -35.88 -24.80
N MET A 951 -10.05 -37.06 -25.30
CA MET A 951 -8.72 -37.66 -25.07
C MET A 951 -7.77 -37.35 -26.22
N PHE A 952 -6.60 -36.80 -25.91
CA PHE A 952 -5.55 -36.49 -26.87
C PHE A 952 -4.41 -37.51 -26.75
N GLU A 953 -4.36 -38.45 -27.70
CA GLU A 953 -3.43 -39.57 -27.67
C GLU A 953 -1.97 -39.15 -27.87
N VAL A 954 -1.05 -39.82 -27.18
CA VAL A 954 0.40 -39.56 -27.25
C VAL A 954 0.92 -39.54 -28.69
N GLY A 955 1.73 -38.52 -29.02
CA GLY A 955 2.34 -38.34 -30.34
C GLY A 955 1.38 -37.87 -31.44
N ARG A 956 0.07 -37.77 -31.16
CA ARG A 956 -0.89 -37.18 -32.10
C ARG A 956 -0.65 -35.68 -32.20
N GLU A 957 -0.72 -35.16 -33.42
CA GLU A 957 -0.68 -33.73 -33.70
C GLU A 957 -2.07 -33.21 -34.08
N MET A 958 -2.33 -31.95 -33.71
CA MET A 958 -3.53 -31.22 -34.03
C MET A 958 -3.14 -29.83 -34.55
N SER A 959 -3.63 -29.44 -35.72
CA SER A 959 -3.53 -28.05 -36.19
C SER A 959 -4.36 -27.17 -35.26
N ILE A 960 -3.75 -26.12 -34.72
CA ILE A 960 -4.45 -25.21 -33.82
C ILE A 960 -5.42 -24.31 -34.61
N SER A 961 -5.09 -23.96 -35.86
CA SER A 961 -5.85 -23.05 -36.72
C SER A 961 -7.08 -23.69 -37.37
N ASP A 962 -7.12 -25.02 -37.47
CA ASP A 962 -8.17 -25.72 -38.23
C ASP A 962 -9.50 -25.82 -37.46
N GLN A 963 -9.49 -25.59 -36.15
CA GLN A 963 -10.68 -25.68 -35.29
C GLN A 963 -10.83 -24.39 -34.49
N LYS A 964 -11.95 -23.68 -34.65
CA LYS A 964 -12.31 -22.50 -33.84
C LYS A 964 -12.72 -22.89 -32.43
N SER A 965 -11.77 -23.46 -31.70
CA SER A 965 -11.97 -24.00 -30.36
C SER A 965 -10.84 -23.55 -29.46
N LEU A 966 -11.18 -23.27 -28.21
CA LEU A 966 -10.21 -23.15 -27.14
C LEU A 966 -10.07 -24.51 -26.45
N TRP A 967 -8.85 -24.90 -26.13
CA TRP A 967 -8.55 -26.18 -25.49
C TRP A 967 -7.94 -25.95 -24.12
N VAL A 968 -8.44 -26.65 -23.11
CA VAL A 968 -7.94 -26.60 -21.74
C VAL A 968 -7.40 -27.97 -21.37
N VAL A 969 -6.13 -28.05 -21.00
CA VAL A 969 -5.47 -29.28 -20.53
C VAL A 969 -5.95 -29.58 -19.12
N SER A 970 -6.53 -30.75 -18.89
CA SER A 970 -7.01 -31.16 -17.56
C SER A 970 -6.09 -32.18 -16.86
N GLY A 971 -4.96 -32.50 -17.49
CA GLY A 971 -3.96 -33.45 -17.02
C GLY A 971 -3.09 -33.91 -18.19
N GLY A 972 -1.83 -34.23 -17.92
CA GLY A 972 -0.86 -34.58 -18.96
C GLY A 972 -0.02 -33.38 -19.45
N GLN A 973 0.63 -33.53 -20.61
CA GLN A 973 1.49 -32.50 -21.21
C GLN A 973 1.27 -32.34 -22.72
N VAL A 974 1.23 -31.08 -23.17
CA VAL A 974 1.08 -30.69 -24.58
C VAL A 974 2.18 -29.72 -24.98
N ALA A 975 2.90 -30.02 -26.05
CA ALA A 975 3.84 -29.10 -26.67
C ALA A 975 3.15 -28.31 -27.80
N LEU A 976 3.32 -26.99 -27.82
CA LEU A 976 2.90 -26.13 -28.92
C LEU A 976 4.12 -25.84 -29.81
N ALA A 977 3.96 -25.97 -31.12
CA ALA A 977 4.99 -25.65 -32.10
C ALA A 977 4.48 -24.63 -33.13
N ASP A 978 5.38 -23.84 -33.71
CA ASP A 978 5.09 -22.96 -34.85
C ASP A 978 5.08 -23.74 -36.18
N GLU A 979 4.87 -23.05 -37.31
CA GLU A 979 4.87 -23.65 -38.64
C GLU A 979 6.22 -24.29 -39.02
N ASP A 980 7.32 -23.80 -38.46
CA ASP A 980 8.68 -24.33 -38.66
C ASP A 980 8.99 -25.52 -37.72
N GLY A 981 8.03 -25.94 -36.89
CA GLY A 981 8.17 -27.04 -35.94
C GLY A 981 8.98 -26.69 -34.68
N ARG A 982 9.27 -25.41 -34.42
CA ARG A 982 9.96 -24.95 -33.21
C ARG A 982 8.97 -24.90 -32.06
N ILE A 983 9.36 -25.42 -30.90
CA ILE A 983 8.52 -25.40 -29.71
C ILE A 983 8.34 -23.95 -29.25
N VAL A 984 7.08 -23.50 -29.21
CA VAL A 984 6.67 -22.17 -28.79
C VAL A 984 6.42 -22.14 -27.28
N ASP A 985 5.79 -23.19 -26.75
CA ASP A 985 5.39 -23.33 -25.34
C ASP A 985 5.16 -24.81 -24.99
N GLU A 986 5.25 -25.17 -23.71
CA GLU A 986 4.89 -26.50 -23.18
C GLU A 986 3.87 -26.34 -22.05
N LEU A 987 2.74 -27.04 -22.17
CA LEU A 987 1.57 -26.86 -21.32
C LEU A 987 1.35 -28.08 -20.44
N GLY A 988 1.24 -27.86 -19.13
CA GLY A 988 0.78 -28.84 -18.15
C GLY A 988 -0.69 -28.65 -17.77
N ASP A 989 -1.08 -29.19 -16.62
CA ASP A 989 -2.44 -29.07 -16.07
C ASP A 989 -2.90 -27.59 -15.97
N GLY A 990 -4.13 -27.32 -16.40
CA GLY A 990 -4.71 -25.99 -16.51
C GLY A 990 -4.18 -25.11 -17.64
N GLY A 991 -3.23 -25.62 -18.43
CA GLY A 991 -2.71 -24.94 -19.63
C GLY A 991 -3.77 -24.79 -20.72
N VAL A 992 -3.70 -23.69 -21.48
CA VAL A 992 -4.68 -23.35 -22.51
C VAL A 992 -4.00 -23.07 -23.86
N PHE A 993 -4.61 -23.52 -24.96
CA PHE A 993 -4.19 -23.20 -26.33
C PHE A 993 -5.38 -23.02 -27.29
N GLY A 994 -5.16 -22.34 -28.41
CA GLY A 994 -6.20 -22.00 -29.39
C GLY A 994 -6.64 -20.52 -29.34
N GLU A 995 -5.97 -19.70 -28.54
CA GLU A 995 -6.24 -18.27 -28.38
C GLU A 995 -6.14 -17.48 -29.70
N GLN A 996 -5.26 -17.89 -30.62
CA GLN A 996 -5.13 -17.21 -31.92
C GLN A 996 -6.41 -17.26 -32.75
N ASN A 997 -7.25 -18.29 -32.57
CA ASN A 997 -8.51 -18.45 -33.29
C ASN A 997 -9.54 -17.38 -32.92
N PHE A 998 -9.34 -16.73 -31.77
CA PHE A 998 -10.21 -15.67 -31.25
C PHE A 998 -9.59 -14.28 -31.43
N ILE A 999 -8.28 -14.16 -31.17
CA ILE A 999 -7.58 -12.86 -31.23
C ILE A 999 -7.22 -12.46 -32.66
N ASN A 1000 -6.69 -13.38 -33.45
CA ASN A 1000 -6.32 -13.13 -34.85
C ASN A 1000 -6.66 -14.35 -35.72
N PRO A 1001 -7.93 -14.50 -36.12
CA PRO A 1001 -8.38 -15.65 -36.91
C PRO A 1001 -7.73 -15.75 -38.29
N SER A 1002 -7.05 -14.69 -38.76
CA SER A 1002 -6.33 -14.68 -40.03
C SER A 1002 -4.94 -15.29 -39.94
N LEU A 1003 -4.42 -15.47 -38.72
CA LEU A 1003 -3.14 -16.14 -38.49
C LEU A 1003 -3.33 -17.66 -38.71
N THR A 1004 -2.78 -18.16 -39.80
CA THR A 1004 -2.65 -19.60 -40.05
C THR A 1004 -1.34 -20.12 -39.45
N GLY A 1005 -1.35 -21.36 -38.97
CA GLY A 1005 -0.15 -22.05 -38.50
C GLY A 1005 -0.14 -22.46 -37.04
N GLY A 1006 0.78 -23.37 -36.74
CA GLY A 1006 1.05 -23.90 -35.41
C GLY A 1006 0.30 -25.20 -35.09
N PHE A 1007 0.99 -26.10 -34.39
CA PHE A 1007 0.51 -27.43 -34.06
C PHE A 1007 0.62 -27.70 -32.56
N ALA A 1008 -0.39 -28.36 -31.99
CA ALA A 1008 -0.32 -28.93 -30.67
C ALA A 1008 0.02 -30.43 -30.78
N ARG A 1009 0.94 -30.90 -29.95
CA ARG A 1009 1.35 -32.31 -29.88
C ARG A 1009 1.25 -32.82 -28.44
N ALA A 1010 0.54 -33.93 -28.25
CA ALA A 1010 0.51 -34.62 -26.97
C ALA A 1010 1.86 -35.30 -26.69
N LEU A 1011 2.52 -34.94 -25.58
CA LEU A 1011 3.75 -35.61 -25.13
C LEU A 1011 3.45 -36.92 -24.39
N GLU A 1012 2.24 -37.01 -23.83
CA GLU A 1012 1.64 -38.21 -23.24
C GLU A 1012 0.12 -38.20 -23.48
N THR A 1013 -0.58 -39.31 -23.24
CA THR A 1013 -2.04 -39.35 -23.41
C THR A 1013 -2.71 -38.37 -22.44
N THR A 1014 -3.25 -37.29 -22.99
CA THR A 1014 -3.63 -36.06 -22.27
C THR A 1014 -5.14 -35.83 -22.39
N PRO A 1015 -5.91 -35.84 -21.29
CA PRO A 1015 -7.30 -35.37 -21.30
C PRO A 1015 -7.38 -33.84 -21.54
N LEU A 1016 -8.25 -33.44 -22.46
CA LEU A 1016 -8.55 -32.06 -22.81
C LEU A 1016 -10.03 -31.75 -22.61
N PHE A 1017 -10.35 -30.50 -22.30
CA PHE A 1017 -11.66 -29.94 -22.54
C PHE A 1017 -11.63 -29.01 -23.76
N ARG A 1018 -12.55 -29.24 -24.68
CA ARG A 1018 -12.81 -28.36 -25.81
C ARG A 1018 -13.92 -27.38 -25.49
N LEU A 1019 -13.70 -26.13 -25.86
CA LEU A 1019 -14.58 -25.00 -25.61
C LEU A 1019 -14.85 -24.25 -26.91
N ASP A 1020 -16.05 -24.46 -27.46
CA ASP A 1020 -16.57 -23.81 -28.67
C ASP A 1020 -17.49 -22.65 -28.25
N TYR A 1021 -16.95 -21.68 -27.51
CA TYR A 1021 -17.75 -20.65 -26.83
C TYR A 1021 -17.51 -19.26 -27.43
N ASP A 1022 -18.37 -18.85 -28.36
CA ASP A 1022 -18.28 -17.55 -29.05
C ASP A 1022 -18.32 -16.35 -28.08
N ASP A 1023 -18.94 -16.53 -26.92
CA ASP A 1023 -19.11 -15.52 -25.88
C ASP A 1023 -17.85 -15.30 -25.02
N LEU A 1024 -16.77 -16.06 -25.18
CA LEU A 1024 -15.52 -15.84 -24.42
C LEU A 1024 -14.98 -14.42 -24.59
N MET A 1025 -15.12 -13.87 -25.80
CA MET A 1025 -14.69 -12.52 -26.15
C MET A 1025 -15.53 -11.42 -25.47
N ASN A 1026 -16.70 -11.78 -24.94
CA ASN A 1026 -17.57 -10.88 -24.18
C ASN A 1026 -17.24 -10.87 -22.67
N ILE A 1027 -16.28 -11.68 -22.22
CA ILE A 1027 -15.81 -11.74 -20.83
C ILE A 1027 -14.47 -10.98 -20.74
N PRO A 1028 -14.44 -9.73 -20.24
CA PRO A 1028 -13.27 -8.85 -20.35
C PRO A 1028 -11.96 -9.44 -19.81
N ILE A 1029 -11.98 -10.05 -18.61
CA ILE A 1029 -10.78 -10.68 -18.03
C ILE A 1029 -10.24 -11.84 -18.87
N VAL A 1030 -11.13 -12.65 -19.46
CA VAL A 1030 -10.75 -13.79 -20.31
C VAL A 1030 -10.21 -13.28 -21.65
N HIS A 1031 -10.90 -12.33 -22.28
CA HIS A 1031 -10.42 -11.66 -23.50
C HIS A 1031 -9.04 -11.05 -23.31
N TRP A 1032 -8.86 -10.30 -22.21
CA TRP A 1032 -7.58 -9.71 -21.84
C TRP A 1032 -6.47 -10.75 -21.70
N LYS A 1033 -6.72 -11.81 -20.93
CA LYS A 1033 -5.74 -12.90 -20.73
C LYS A 1033 -5.41 -13.66 -22.01
N MET A 1034 -6.37 -13.81 -22.92
CA MET A 1034 -6.12 -14.39 -24.25
C MET A 1034 -5.25 -13.47 -25.12
N LEU A 1035 -5.46 -12.15 -25.08
CA LEU A 1035 -4.57 -11.18 -25.75
C LEU A 1035 -3.14 -11.29 -25.21
N GLU A 1036 -2.98 -11.38 -23.89
CA GLU A 1036 -1.66 -11.51 -23.25
C GLU A 1036 -0.95 -12.82 -23.66
N LEU A 1037 -1.67 -13.95 -23.66
CA LEU A 1037 -1.15 -15.23 -24.14
C LEU A 1037 -0.77 -15.16 -25.63
N TYR A 1038 -1.62 -14.56 -26.45
CA TYR A 1038 -1.39 -14.42 -27.88
C TYR A 1038 -0.13 -13.62 -28.16
N ASP A 1039 0.02 -12.47 -27.49
CA ASP A 1039 1.18 -11.61 -27.64
C ASP A 1039 2.47 -12.35 -27.23
N LYS A 1040 2.45 -13.03 -26.07
CA LYS A 1040 3.58 -13.81 -25.53
C LYS A 1040 4.05 -14.92 -26.48
N ARG A 1041 3.12 -15.64 -27.11
CA ARG A 1041 3.43 -16.83 -27.93
C ARG A 1041 3.72 -16.49 -29.39
N TRP A 1042 2.89 -15.64 -30.00
CA TRP A 1042 2.83 -15.49 -31.45
C TRP A 1042 3.35 -14.15 -31.95
N ARG A 1043 3.04 -13.04 -31.25
CA ARG A 1043 3.36 -11.69 -31.76
C ARG A 1043 4.83 -11.31 -31.58
N PHE A 1044 5.46 -11.67 -30.47
CA PHE A 1044 6.86 -11.30 -30.19
C PHE A 1044 7.91 -12.12 -30.95
N LYS A 1045 7.53 -13.20 -31.64
CA LYS A 1045 8.44 -14.06 -32.41
C LYS A 1045 8.38 -13.82 -33.93
N GLN A 1046 7.46 -12.97 -34.40
CA GLN A 1046 7.28 -12.63 -35.82
C GLN A 1046 8.15 -11.46 -36.33
N ARG A 1047 9.16 -11.02 -35.59
CA ARG A 1047 10.11 -9.98 -36.05
C ARG A 1047 11.55 -10.33 -35.74
#